data_AF-A0AAQ3SWC1-F1
#
_entry.id   AF-A0AAQ3SWC1-F1
#
_cell.length_a   1.000
_cell.length_b   1.000
_cell.length_c   1.000
_cell.angle_alpha   90.00
_cell.angle_beta   90.00
_cell.angle_gamma   90.00
#
_symmetry.space_group_name_H-M   'P 1'
#
loop_
_entity.id
_entity.type
_entity.pdbx_description
1 polymer ?
#
loop_
_entity_poly.entity_id
_entity_poly.type
_entity_poly.pdbx_seq_one_letter_code
_entity_poly.pdbx_strand_id
1 'polypeptide(L)'
;MALANKELLHNLLLLLICCCLFTDAAAAKLNTTAPCLPDQASSLLQLKSSFAGADSLLPSWKAGSDCCHWEDVTCDMAFGRVVSLDLGGFKDLDLTSCRLDPEFFNLTSLRNLSLAFIDFRIALLPASGGFERLKDIIHLNLSYTSFMDQVPIGIGGLTNLITLDLSGNNDLYFSRPGFQTFMSNMSSLRELYLDGVDLSRTGSTWSTVLAESVPQLQILSLSDCDIIGSIHPSFARLGLTKLDISENNWEGQFPTEILQLKSLRTLDLSYNPMLSVRLTYFPAGNHLETLNLFGTNFSYDMPSSFANLVSLKTLGLTTMANDNQLPSLIYKLPSLDDLRLMGGSDWKKPILSWVGNLTQLTLLELDGYDFSNKSVPTWIGKLKSLQVLGILGCYFSVPIPYQIGNLTTLTELEFGDCDFAEHRTPSWIGNLTRLTYLGISYCNLSGPIPSTIGNLVQLEQLYFQGCNISGKIPKSLFALPALQFLWLNDNQLDGSLEDFPAPLSSPLREFALSNNELTGTIPKSFFQLTNLESLYLDSNKLTGTIELGSNWRLKSLNVLSLSNNMISFLEKEGDMIFSPSFKIKYLYLESCNLTKVPVAFKYLDTINLLALSNNKIKGAIPSWLWKSSLVMLDLSFNMFTTLEKSPLIQIPFLYFLYLNFNRLQGSIPIPLTSSDQFVFDCSNNNFSSIEPNVGRYLRNAVIINLSKNKLSGFIPHSICSLNNIEIMDLSHNYFSGPVPSCLMERDDLIILKLRENILHGTIPENIRQGCKLQTIDLNGNHIEGALPRSLTNCRDLEVLDVGNNQIVGSFPSWMGALPNLRIIVLRSNQLNGTIRDLENDYQHFTSLQIVDLSSNHFSGHLHLEWFENLRAMMNNSNDDGQILEHHTNVYNPVYEDTITVTYKDATLIFYRIETAFKMIDFSNNSFEGSIPNSVGRLVSLHGLNMSHNNLTGPIPSQLGHLSRLESLDLSCNSLSGEIPQEFNSLTSLSWLNLSYNNLTGRIPQGNQFMSFPSSSFEGNAGLCGIQLSKECGTAGPNSTTPRALAHKQYSLWEDRLDAIILFIFAGVGFGVGFALAIVFGPFVHIEGWVCKHICKQ
;
A
#
# COMPACT_ATOMS: atom_id res chain seq x y z
N MET A 1 14.32 -72.35 -20.01
CA MET A 1 14.57 -70.89 -19.98
C MET A 1 14.91 -70.36 -18.58
N ALA A 2 15.41 -71.20 -17.66
CA ALA A 2 15.80 -70.81 -16.29
C ALA A 2 17.26 -71.16 -15.96
N LEU A 3 18.07 -71.50 -16.96
CA LEU A 3 19.50 -71.85 -16.79
C LEU A 3 20.47 -70.87 -17.49
N ALA A 4 19.97 -69.85 -18.21
CA ALA A 4 20.81 -68.88 -18.92
C ALA A 4 21.13 -67.61 -18.11
N ASN A 5 20.41 -67.32 -17.02
CA ASN A 5 20.58 -66.08 -16.24
C ASN A 5 21.57 -66.17 -15.08
N LYS A 6 22.09 -67.37 -14.74
CA LYS A 6 23.11 -67.52 -13.67
C LYS A 6 24.54 -67.34 -14.17
N GLU A 7 24.84 -67.70 -15.42
CA GLU A 7 26.18 -67.47 -16.00
C GLU A 7 26.43 -66.01 -16.35
N LEU A 8 25.39 -65.26 -16.73
CA LEU A 8 25.53 -63.82 -17.01
C LEU A 8 25.87 -63.03 -15.74
N LEU A 9 25.24 -63.38 -14.61
CA LEU A 9 25.48 -62.72 -13.32
C LEU A 9 26.86 -63.08 -12.74
N HIS A 10 27.33 -64.31 -12.94
CA HIS A 10 28.65 -64.75 -12.48
C HIS A 10 29.78 -64.15 -13.33
N ASN A 11 29.58 -64.02 -14.65
CA ASN A 11 30.55 -63.38 -15.54
C ASN A 11 30.58 -61.85 -15.38
N LEU A 12 29.46 -61.20 -15.06
CA LEU A 12 29.46 -59.77 -14.70
C LEU A 12 30.15 -59.53 -13.35
N LEU A 13 29.98 -60.42 -12.36
CA LEU A 13 30.68 -60.29 -11.07
C LEU A 13 32.19 -60.51 -11.21
N LEU A 14 32.62 -61.45 -12.07
CA LEU A 14 34.04 -61.67 -12.37
C LEU A 14 34.65 -60.54 -13.20
N LEU A 15 33.90 -59.89 -14.11
CA LEU A 15 34.38 -58.69 -14.82
C LEU A 15 34.52 -57.50 -13.87
N LEU A 16 33.58 -57.30 -12.94
CA LEU A 16 33.65 -56.26 -11.92
C LEU A 16 34.82 -56.48 -10.95
N ILE A 17 35.08 -57.72 -10.54
CA ILE A 17 36.22 -58.05 -9.66
C ILE A 17 37.57 -57.95 -10.42
N CYS A 18 37.61 -58.26 -11.72
CA CYS A 18 38.83 -58.11 -12.53
C CYS A 18 39.12 -56.65 -12.89
N CYS A 19 38.10 -55.81 -13.08
CA CYS A 19 38.27 -54.36 -13.24
C CYS A 19 38.74 -53.66 -11.95
N CYS A 20 38.41 -54.20 -10.77
CA CYS A 20 38.90 -53.68 -9.49
C CYS A 20 40.32 -54.16 -9.12
N LEU A 21 40.89 -55.14 -9.83
CA LEU A 21 42.23 -55.68 -9.53
C LEU A 21 43.31 -55.30 -10.55
N PHE A 22 42.98 -54.52 -11.58
CA PHE A 22 43.92 -54.01 -12.58
C PHE A 22 44.03 -52.47 -12.62
N THR A 23 43.74 -51.78 -11.52
CA THR A 23 44.04 -50.34 -11.37
C THR A 23 45.05 -50.02 -10.27
N ASP A 24 45.42 -50.99 -9.42
CA ASP A 24 46.28 -50.75 -8.24
C ASP A 24 47.79 -50.97 -8.45
N ALA A 25 48.27 -51.15 -9.68
CA ALA A 25 49.70 -51.34 -9.96
C ALA A 25 50.33 -50.33 -10.94
N ALA A 26 49.58 -49.32 -11.39
CA ALA A 26 50.09 -48.30 -12.33
C ALA A 26 49.85 -46.84 -11.90
N ALA A 27 49.28 -46.57 -10.72
CA ALA A 27 49.07 -45.22 -10.19
C ALA A 27 50.11 -44.80 -9.13
N ALA A 28 51.22 -45.52 -9.00
CA ALA A 28 52.37 -45.07 -8.22
C ALA A 28 53.33 -44.24 -9.12
N LYS A 29 52.84 -43.12 -9.67
CA LYS A 29 53.66 -42.04 -10.22
C LYS A 29 52.83 -40.75 -10.38
N LEU A 30 53.07 -39.83 -9.45
CA LEU A 30 52.63 -38.42 -9.38
C LEU A 30 51.11 -38.14 -9.27
N ASN A 31 50.55 -38.27 -8.07
CA ASN A 31 49.45 -37.39 -7.65
C ASN A 31 50.05 -36.09 -7.09
N THR A 32 50.42 -35.17 -7.98
CA THR A 32 50.56 -33.76 -7.63
C THR A 32 49.22 -33.09 -7.93
N THR A 33 48.30 -33.10 -6.97
CA THR A 33 47.11 -32.24 -7.03
C THR A 33 47.58 -30.80 -7.04
N ALA A 34 47.21 -30.03 -8.06
CA ALA A 34 47.55 -28.62 -8.10
C ALA A 34 46.79 -27.88 -6.99
N PRO A 35 47.46 -27.15 -6.08
CA PRO A 35 46.79 -26.39 -5.03
C PRO A 35 45.97 -25.25 -5.64
N CYS A 36 44.92 -24.80 -4.92
CA CYS A 36 44.09 -23.67 -5.33
C CYS A 36 44.93 -22.44 -5.70
N LEU A 37 44.55 -21.79 -6.81
CA LEU A 37 45.19 -20.54 -7.22
C LEU A 37 44.99 -19.44 -6.16
N PRO A 38 46.05 -18.74 -5.71
CA PRO A 38 45.96 -17.76 -4.62
C PRO A 38 44.97 -16.61 -4.85
N ASP A 39 44.82 -16.15 -6.09
CA ASP A 39 43.88 -15.12 -6.50
C ASP A 39 42.42 -15.59 -6.40
N GLN A 40 42.14 -16.85 -6.70
CA GLN A 40 40.81 -17.44 -6.54
C GLN A 40 40.47 -17.68 -5.07
N ALA A 41 41.42 -18.17 -4.28
CA ALA A 41 41.28 -18.24 -2.82
C ALA A 41 41.02 -16.85 -2.20
N SER A 42 41.71 -15.81 -2.68
CA SER A 42 41.49 -14.42 -2.24
C SER A 42 40.09 -13.93 -2.60
N SER A 43 39.63 -14.18 -3.84
CA SER A 43 38.30 -13.77 -4.30
C SER A 43 37.19 -14.43 -3.47
N LEU A 44 37.35 -15.71 -3.12
CA LEU A 44 36.43 -16.43 -2.24
C LEU A 44 36.46 -15.89 -0.80
N LEU A 45 37.64 -15.58 -0.24
CA LEU A 45 37.72 -14.95 1.09
C LEU A 45 37.10 -13.55 1.12
N GLN A 46 37.19 -12.81 0.02
CA GLN A 46 36.53 -11.52 -0.11
C GLN A 46 35.01 -11.67 -0.19
N LEU A 47 34.51 -12.63 -0.97
CA LEU A 47 33.09 -12.99 -0.96
C LEU A 47 32.64 -13.37 0.47
N LYS A 48 33.41 -14.21 1.18
CA LYS A 48 33.13 -14.57 2.58
C LYS A 48 33.02 -13.34 3.48
N SER A 49 33.90 -12.35 3.30
CA SER A 49 33.87 -11.11 4.08
C SER A 49 32.64 -10.23 3.83
N SER A 50 31.96 -10.43 2.70
CA SER A 50 30.72 -9.71 2.38
C SER A 50 29.51 -10.25 3.15
N PHE A 51 29.58 -11.50 3.62
CA PHE A 51 28.49 -12.17 4.33
C PHE A 51 28.53 -11.88 5.84
N ALA A 52 27.39 -11.48 6.40
CA ALA A 52 27.22 -11.35 7.84
C ALA A 52 27.08 -12.75 8.48
N GLY A 53 28.00 -13.12 9.39
CA GLY A 53 27.97 -14.43 10.07
C GLY A 53 28.78 -15.54 9.39
N ALA A 54 29.55 -15.20 8.35
CA ALA A 54 30.32 -16.16 7.55
C ALA A 54 31.41 -16.89 8.33
N ASP A 55 31.96 -16.31 9.39
CA ASP A 55 33.01 -16.96 10.19
C ASP A 55 32.52 -18.17 10.97
N SER A 56 31.23 -18.21 11.33
CA SER A 56 30.60 -19.37 11.95
C SER A 56 30.06 -20.37 10.92
N LEU A 57 29.60 -19.89 9.77
CA LEU A 57 28.89 -20.70 8.77
C LEU A 57 29.80 -21.30 7.69
N LEU A 58 30.94 -20.66 7.40
CA LEU A 58 31.97 -21.13 6.47
C LEU A 58 33.30 -21.38 7.20
N PRO A 59 33.35 -22.30 8.20
CA PRO A 59 34.52 -22.48 9.04
C PRO A 59 35.72 -23.08 8.31
N SER A 60 35.51 -23.82 7.20
CA SER A 60 36.59 -24.38 6.39
C SER A 60 37.35 -23.31 5.59
N TRP A 61 36.72 -22.17 5.30
CA TRP A 61 37.27 -21.10 4.46
C TRP A 61 38.29 -20.27 5.25
N LYS A 62 39.54 -20.72 5.28
CA LYS A 62 40.63 -20.11 6.07
C LYS A 62 41.76 -19.60 5.19
N ALA A 63 42.18 -18.35 5.43
CA ALA A 63 43.35 -17.78 4.78
C ALA A 63 44.59 -18.67 4.97
N GLY A 64 45.34 -18.88 3.89
CA GLY A 64 46.53 -19.74 3.88
C GLY A 64 46.28 -21.25 3.79
N SER A 65 45.02 -21.69 3.76
CA SER A 65 44.64 -23.08 3.43
C SER A 65 44.24 -23.23 1.97
N ASP A 66 44.30 -24.45 1.45
CA ASP A 66 43.97 -24.76 0.05
C ASP A 66 42.45 -24.71 -0.17
N CYS A 67 41.97 -23.75 -0.96
CA CYS A 67 40.54 -23.53 -1.19
C CYS A 67 39.82 -24.70 -1.86
N CYS A 68 40.55 -25.59 -2.53
CA CYS A 68 39.97 -26.78 -3.15
C CYS A 68 39.49 -27.85 -2.15
N HIS A 69 39.78 -27.65 -0.85
CA HIS A 69 39.29 -28.47 0.25
C HIS A 69 38.25 -27.72 1.11
N TRP A 70 37.81 -26.52 0.72
CA TRP A 70 36.77 -25.82 1.44
C TRP A 70 35.41 -26.45 1.14
N GLU A 71 34.56 -26.53 2.16
CA GLU A 71 33.15 -26.89 1.98
C GLU A 71 32.54 -25.99 0.91
N ASP A 72 31.72 -26.61 0.06
CA ASP A 72 30.98 -25.96 -1.03
C ASP A 72 31.82 -25.38 -2.19
N VAL A 73 33.14 -25.62 -2.19
CA VAL A 73 34.05 -25.24 -3.28
C VAL A 73 34.56 -26.49 -3.98
N THR A 74 34.45 -26.55 -5.30
CA THR A 74 35.05 -27.63 -6.12
C THR A 74 36.04 -27.06 -7.12
N CYS A 75 37.20 -27.70 -7.22
CA CYS A 75 38.25 -27.35 -8.18
C CYS A 75 38.48 -28.40 -9.26
N ASP A 76 39.00 -27.96 -10.40
CA ASP A 76 39.70 -28.83 -11.34
C ASP A 76 41.04 -29.27 -10.75
N MET A 77 41.14 -30.55 -10.39
CA MET A 77 42.31 -31.14 -9.72
C MET A 77 43.60 -31.11 -10.56
N ALA A 78 43.49 -30.93 -11.89
CA ALA A 78 44.65 -30.82 -12.78
C ALA A 78 45.30 -29.42 -12.74
N PHE A 79 44.53 -28.37 -12.44
CA PHE A 79 44.98 -26.98 -12.54
C PHE A 79 44.72 -26.12 -11.29
N GLY A 80 44.05 -26.65 -10.26
CA GLY A 80 43.76 -25.94 -9.01
C GLY A 80 42.80 -24.76 -9.19
N ARG A 81 41.93 -24.80 -10.22
CA ARG A 81 40.98 -23.73 -10.53
C ARG A 81 39.60 -24.08 -9.99
N VAL A 82 38.94 -23.13 -9.33
CA VAL A 82 37.56 -23.23 -8.86
C VAL A 82 36.61 -23.32 -10.06
N VAL A 83 35.84 -24.40 -10.10
CA VAL A 83 34.86 -24.71 -11.16
C VAL A 83 33.43 -24.82 -10.64
N SER A 84 33.23 -25.03 -9.34
CA SER A 84 31.90 -25.01 -8.70
C SER A 84 31.95 -24.23 -7.40
N LEU A 85 30.94 -23.41 -7.17
CA LEU A 85 30.62 -22.82 -5.87
C LEU A 85 29.13 -23.03 -5.61
N ASP A 86 28.78 -23.76 -4.57
CA ASP A 86 27.38 -24.08 -4.23
C ASP A 86 27.05 -23.76 -2.78
N LEU A 87 26.62 -22.53 -2.54
CA LEU A 87 26.18 -22.07 -1.22
C LEU A 87 24.67 -22.25 -1.02
N GLY A 88 23.98 -23.03 -1.87
CA GLY A 88 22.55 -23.27 -1.75
C GLY A 88 22.16 -24.15 -0.55
N GLY A 89 23.13 -24.85 0.05
CA GLY A 89 22.94 -25.67 1.25
C GLY A 89 22.61 -24.88 2.53
N PHE A 90 22.71 -23.55 2.49
CA PHE A 90 22.42 -22.67 3.63
C PHE A 90 20.94 -22.27 3.74
N LYS A 91 20.00 -22.98 3.09
CA LYS A 91 18.56 -22.69 3.08
C LYS A 91 17.93 -22.41 4.46
N ASP A 92 18.44 -23.04 5.51
CA ASP A 92 17.94 -22.89 6.89
C ASP A 92 18.87 -22.05 7.80
N LEU A 93 19.86 -21.36 7.21
CA LEU A 93 20.95 -20.66 7.89
C LEU A 93 21.04 -19.20 7.38
N ASP A 94 21.03 -18.23 8.30
CA ASP A 94 21.01 -16.77 8.03
C ASP A 94 22.31 -16.21 7.40
N LEU A 95 22.76 -16.74 6.27
CA LEU A 95 23.81 -16.12 5.48
C LEU A 95 23.19 -14.91 4.75
N THR A 96 23.50 -13.70 5.23
CA THR A 96 22.96 -12.47 4.63
C THR A 96 24.06 -11.56 4.09
N SER A 97 23.79 -10.85 3.01
CA SER A 97 24.64 -9.78 2.48
C SER A 97 23.78 -8.57 2.10
N CYS A 98 24.40 -7.41 1.91
CA CYS A 98 23.73 -6.24 1.34
C CYS A 98 24.21 -5.95 -0.10
N ARG A 99 25.09 -6.79 -0.65
CA ARG A 99 25.64 -6.66 -2.02
C ARG A 99 26.28 -7.97 -2.49
N LEU A 100 26.35 -8.17 -3.80
CA LEU A 100 27.22 -9.19 -4.39
C LEU A 100 28.61 -8.59 -4.66
N ASP A 101 29.67 -9.09 -4.01
CA ASP A 101 31.00 -8.49 -4.11
C ASP A 101 31.59 -8.62 -5.53
N PRO A 102 32.03 -7.53 -6.19
CA PRO A 102 32.52 -7.59 -7.56
C PRO A 102 33.75 -8.48 -7.80
N GLU A 103 34.59 -8.70 -6.78
CA GLU A 103 35.78 -9.54 -6.93
C GLU A 103 35.44 -11.02 -7.15
N PHE A 104 34.23 -11.44 -6.77
CA PHE A 104 33.72 -12.78 -7.06
C PHE A 104 33.74 -13.10 -8.58
N PHE A 105 33.48 -12.11 -9.44
CA PHE A 105 33.48 -12.29 -10.90
C PHE A 105 34.88 -12.51 -11.51
N ASN A 106 35.93 -12.54 -10.69
CA ASN A 106 37.27 -12.98 -11.11
C ASN A 106 37.37 -14.51 -11.22
N LEU A 107 36.43 -15.27 -10.67
CA LEU A 107 36.36 -16.73 -10.77
C LEU A 107 35.85 -17.19 -12.14
N THR A 108 36.56 -16.82 -13.21
CA THR A 108 36.13 -17.00 -14.60
C THR A 108 36.04 -18.46 -15.08
N SER A 109 36.61 -19.40 -14.33
CA SER A 109 36.55 -20.85 -14.62
C SER A 109 35.31 -21.53 -14.02
N LEU A 110 34.42 -20.78 -13.36
CA LEU A 110 33.18 -21.31 -12.80
C LEU A 110 32.28 -21.90 -13.89
N ARG A 111 31.80 -23.11 -13.62
CA ARG A 111 30.81 -23.86 -14.40
C ARG A 111 29.49 -24.00 -13.66
N ASN A 112 29.53 -24.12 -12.34
CA ASN A 112 28.34 -24.21 -11.50
C ASN A 112 28.41 -23.12 -10.42
N LEU A 113 27.37 -22.30 -10.35
CA LEU A 113 27.21 -21.27 -9.34
C LEU A 113 25.81 -21.35 -8.74
N SER A 114 25.75 -21.58 -7.44
CA SER A 114 24.52 -21.52 -6.67
C SER A 114 24.74 -20.61 -5.45
N LEU A 115 23.96 -19.53 -5.40
CA LEU A 115 23.85 -18.61 -4.26
C LEU A 115 22.43 -18.68 -3.66
N ALA A 116 21.70 -19.74 -3.95
CA ALA A 116 20.30 -19.87 -3.58
C ALA A 116 20.08 -19.70 -2.07
N PHE A 117 18.96 -19.08 -1.68
CA PHE A 117 18.56 -18.84 -0.29
C PHE A 117 19.47 -17.91 0.53
N ILE A 118 20.51 -17.34 -0.06
CA ILE A 118 21.29 -16.28 0.59
C ILE A 118 20.49 -14.96 0.49
N ASP A 119 20.05 -14.41 1.61
CA ASP A 119 19.32 -13.12 1.64
C ASP A 119 20.28 -11.94 1.36
N PHE A 120 20.20 -11.38 0.15
CA PHE A 120 20.93 -10.19 -0.29
C PHE A 120 20.20 -8.87 0.03
N ARG A 121 19.09 -8.90 0.77
CA ARG A 121 18.36 -7.73 1.30
C ARG A 121 18.04 -6.67 0.26
N ILE A 122 17.40 -7.07 -0.84
CA ILE A 122 16.95 -6.13 -1.87
C ILE A 122 18.17 -5.48 -2.57
N ALA A 123 19.29 -6.21 -2.67
CA ALA A 123 20.45 -5.74 -3.42
C ALA A 123 20.19 -5.75 -4.93
N LEU A 124 20.95 -4.92 -5.66
CA LEU A 124 20.96 -4.90 -7.12
C LEU A 124 21.92 -5.94 -7.68
N LEU A 125 21.52 -6.62 -8.75
CA LEU A 125 22.44 -7.40 -9.56
C LEU A 125 23.36 -6.46 -10.38
N PRO A 126 24.66 -6.78 -10.57
CA PRO A 126 25.57 -5.92 -11.33
C PRO A 126 25.15 -5.77 -12.80
N ALA A 127 24.77 -4.56 -13.20
CA ALA A 127 24.26 -4.29 -14.55
C ALA A 127 25.27 -4.49 -15.68
N SER A 128 26.58 -4.34 -15.42
CA SER A 128 27.67 -4.58 -16.41
C SER A 128 28.98 -4.95 -15.72
N GLY A 129 29.89 -5.63 -16.42
CA GLY A 129 31.24 -5.97 -15.91
C GLY A 129 31.28 -7.10 -14.87
N GLY A 130 30.14 -7.74 -14.60
CA GLY A 130 29.99 -8.90 -13.71
C GLY A 130 29.81 -10.20 -14.50
N PHE A 131 28.57 -10.64 -14.67
CA PHE A 131 28.20 -11.95 -15.25
C PHE A 131 28.81 -12.23 -16.63
N GLU A 132 29.01 -11.20 -17.46
CA GLU A 132 29.63 -11.30 -18.80
C GLU A 132 31.03 -11.93 -18.80
N ARG A 133 31.68 -11.95 -17.63
CA ARG A 133 33.02 -12.52 -17.41
C ARG A 133 32.99 -14.03 -17.17
N LEU A 134 31.86 -14.59 -16.75
CA LEU A 134 31.69 -15.99 -16.35
C LEU A 134 31.28 -16.88 -17.53
N LYS A 135 32.06 -16.84 -18.63
CA LYS A 135 31.69 -17.46 -19.92
C LYS A 135 31.58 -18.99 -19.90
N ASP A 136 32.22 -19.63 -18.91
CA ASP A 136 32.24 -21.09 -18.75
C ASP A 136 31.06 -21.61 -17.90
N ILE A 137 30.18 -20.72 -17.40
CA ILE A 137 29.01 -21.10 -16.61
C ILE A 137 28.06 -22.00 -17.42
N ILE A 138 27.59 -23.04 -16.73
CA ILE A 138 26.65 -24.06 -17.19
C ILE A 138 25.38 -24.03 -16.33
N HIS A 139 25.52 -23.87 -15.02
CA HIS A 139 24.40 -23.78 -14.08
C HIS A 139 24.53 -22.50 -13.26
N LEU A 140 23.45 -21.71 -13.24
CA LEU A 140 23.33 -20.49 -12.45
C LEU A 140 22.04 -20.53 -11.65
N ASN A 141 22.17 -20.59 -10.33
CA ASN A 141 21.06 -20.53 -9.39
C ASN A 141 21.20 -19.34 -8.44
N LEU A 142 20.29 -18.39 -8.57
CA LEU A 142 20.14 -17.20 -7.71
C LEU A 142 18.75 -17.17 -7.06
N SER A 143 18.11 -18.32 -6.88
CA SER A 143 16.74 -18.39 -6.35
C SER A 143 16.66 -17.97 -4.87
N TYR A 144 15.53 -17.35 -4.50
CA TYR A 144 15.24 -16.90 -3.13
C TYR A 144 16.36 -16.06 -2.51
N THR A 145 16.94 -15.15 -3.30
CA THR A 145 18.07 -14.31 -2.86
C THR A 145 17.65 -12.90 -2.46
N SER A 146 16.38 -12.54 -2.62
CA SER A 146 15.86 -11.19 -2.42
C SER A 146 16.64 -10.14 -3.24
N PHE A 147 17.10 -10.47 -4.45
CA PHE A 147 17.59 -9.46 -5.38
C PHE A 147 16.40 -8.66 -5.95
N MET A 148 16.62 -7.38 -6.26
CA MET A 148 15.63 -6.53 -6.92
C MET A 148 16.15 -5.96 -8.24
N ASP A 149 15.23 -5.32 -8.98
CA ASP A 149 15.46 -4.53 -10.17
C ASP A 149 15.67 -5.36 -11.45
N GLN A 150 16.04 -4.69 -12.54
CA GLN A 150 16.24 -5.25 -13.87
C GLN A 150 17.25 -6.41 -13.87
N VAL A 151 16.84 -7.56 -14.42
CA VAL A 151 17.76 -8.69 -14.67
C VAL A 151 18.86 -8.27 -15.67
N PRO A 152 20.16 -8.37 -15.34
CA PRO A 152 21.24 -7.87 -16.19
C PRO A 152 21.38 -8.64 -17.50
N ILE A 153 21.50 -7.92 -18.63
CA ILE A 153 21.71 -8.53 -19.97
C ILE A 153 22.98 -9.37 -20.06
N GLY A 154 23.95 -9.14 -19.18
CA GLY A 154 25.16 -9.95 -19.08
C GLY A 154 24.90 -11.44 -18.88
N ILE A 155 23.82 -11.81 -18.18
CA ILE A 155 23.38 -13.22 -18.03
C ILE A 155 22.88 -13.77 -19.38
N GLY A 156 22.16 -12.95 -20.15
CA GLY A 156 21.75 -13.24 -21.53
C GLY A 156 22.90 -13.53 -22.50
N GLY A 157 24.13 -13.11 -22.16
CA GLY A 157 25.34 -13.39 -22.92
C GLY A 157 25.98 -14.76 -22.65
N LEU A 158 25.49 -15.53 -21.67
CA LEU A 158 26.08 -16.81 -21.24
C LEU A 158 25.59 -17.98 -22.12
N THR A 159 26.18 -18.15 -23.30
CA THR A 159 25.70 -19.11 -24.32
C THR A 159 25.84 -20.60 -23.95
N ASN A 160 26.64 -20.92 -22.92
CA ASN A 160 26.86 -22.29 -22.43
C ASN A 160 25.88 -22.69 -21.33
N LEU A 161 25.02 -21.77 -20.89
CA LEU A 161 24.09 -21.98 -19.78
C LEU A 161 23.06 -23.06 -20.14
N ILE A 162 22.95 -24.07 -19.28
CA ILE A 162 21.99 -25.19 -19.36
C ILE A 162 20.84 -24.96 -18.37
N THR A 163 21.13 -24.47 -17.17
CA THR A 163 20.12 -24.18 -16.15
C THR A 163 20.25 -22.73 -15.69
N LEU A 164 19.12 -22.00 -15.72
CA LEU A 164 18.98 -20.68 -15.10
C LEU A 164 17.82 -20.72 -14.11
N ASP A 165 18.11 -20.38 -12.87
CA ASP A 165 17.11 -20.26 -11.81
C ASP A 165 17.24 -18.89 -11.14
N LEU A 166 16.19 -18.07 -11.32
CA LEU A 166 16.03 -16.76 -10.67
C LEU A 166 14.77 -16.73 -9.78
N SER A 167 14.16 -17.89 -9.53
CA SER A 167 12.86 -17.99 -8.86
C SER A 167 12.85 -17.42 -7.43
N GLY A 168 11.69 -17.01 -6.93
CA GLY A 168 11.52 -16.49 -5.57
C GLY A 168 12.17 -15.12 -5.34
N ASN A 169 12.41 -14.34 -6.39
CA ASN A 169 12.88 -12.96 -6.31
C ASN A 169 11.83 -12.02 -6.90
N ASN A 170 10.83 -11.68 -6.09
CA ASN A 170 9.61 -11.02 -6.56
C ASN A 170 9.80 -9.58 -7.06
N ASP A 171 10.93 -8.96 -6.70
CA ASP A 171 11.29 -7.61 -7.15
C ASP A 171 12.19 -7.60 -8.41
N LEU A 172 12.55 -8.76 -8.96
CA LEU A 172 13.27 -8.84 -10.24
C LEU A 172 12.28 -8.69 -11.40
N TYR A 173 12.66 -7.94 -12.42
CA TYR A 173 11.82 -7.74 -13.61
C TYR A 173 12.61 -7.65 -14.92
N PHE A 174 11.90 -7.81 -16.05
CA PHE A 174 12.43 -7.56 -17.39
C PHE A 174 11.79 -6.31 -18.02
N SER A 175 12.58 -5.26 -18.28
CA SER A 175 12.13 -4.02 -18.94
C SER A 175 12.93 -3.66 -20.19
N ARG A 176 14.18 -3.17 -20.07
CA ARG A 176 15.05 -2.74 -21.17
C ARG A 176 16.52 -3.10 -20.86
N PRO A 177 17.11 -4.06 -21.60
CA PRO A 177 16.51 -4.88 -22.65
C PRO A 177 15.44 -5.85 -22.09
N GLY A 178 14.38 -6.08 -22.87
CA GLY A 178 13.28 -6.96 -22.47
C GLY A 178 13.61 -8.45 -22.63
N PHE A 179 12.72 -9.31 -22.13
CA PHE A 179 12.87 -10.77 -22.12
C PHE A 179 13.24 -11.39 -23.48
N GLN A 180 12.68 -10.89 -24.58
CA GLN A 180 13.01 -11.38 -25.92
C GLN A 180 14.50 -11.22 -26.26
N THR A 181 15.05 -10.05 -25.97
CA THR A 181 16.48 -9.78 -26.21
C THR A 181 17.35 -10.59 -25.27
N PHE A 182 16.90 -10.82 -24.03
CA PHE A 182 17.62 -11.64 -23.07
C PHE A 182 17.73 -13.10 -23.54
N MET A 183 16.66 -13.67 -24.09
CA MET A 183 16.60 -15.07 -24.50
C MET A 183 17.23 -15.36 -25.87
N SER A 184 17.56 -14.34 -26.68
CA SER A 184 17.91 -14.53 -28.09
C SER A 184 19.16 -15.40 -28.34
N ASN A 185 20.05 -15.50 -27.35
CA ASN A 185 21.33 -16.22 -27.47
C ASN A 185 21.44 -17.46 -26.56
N MET A 186 20.35 -17.88 -25.91
CA MET A 186 20.35 -18.98 -24.92
C MET A 186 20.06 -20.37 -25.52
N SER A 187 20.69 -20.71 -26.65
CA SER A 187 20.35 -21.94 -27.40
C SER A 187 20.70 -23.27 -26.70
N SER A 188 21.58 -23.23 -25.69
CA SER A 188 21.99 -24.40 -24.88
C SER A 188 21.07 -24.67 -23.69
N LEU A 189 20.18 -23.73 -23.36
CA LEU A 189 19.37 -23.76 -22.14
C LEU A 189 18.34 -24.91 -22.20
N ARG A 190 18.24 -25.64 -21.10
CA ARG A 190 17.35 -26.81 -20.93
C ARG A 190 16.37 -26.62 -19.78
N GLU A 191 16.75 -25.84 -18.77
CA GLU A 191 15.96 -25.62 -17.58
C GLU A 191 15.90 -24.13 -17.26
N LEU A 192 14.68 -23.59 -17.15
CA LEU A 192 14.43 -22.19 -16.84
C LEU A 192 13.39 -22.10 -15.73
N TYR A 193 13.77 -21.50 -14.61
CA TYR A 193 12.91 -21.24 -13.46
C TYR A 193 12.90 -19.74 -13.18
N LEU A 194 11.74 -19.11 -13.33
CA LEU A 194 11.54 -17.68 -13.09
C LEU A 194 10.35 -17.43 -12.16
N ASP A 195 9.91 -18.43 -11.40
CA ASP A 195 8.71 -18.31 -10.55
C ASP A 195 8.82 -17.07 -9.63
N GLY A 196 7.79 -16.24 -9.57
CA GLY A 196 7.77 -14.98 -8.81
C GLY A 196 8.44 -13.77 -9.51
N VAL A 197 9.22 -13.96 -10.59
CA VAL A 197 9.86 -12.83 -11.30
C VAL A 197 8.83 -12.07 -12.15
N ASP A 198 8.83 -10.75 -12.14
CA ASP A 198 7.89 -9.93 -12.93
C ASP A 198 8.22 -9.98 -14.45
N LEU A 199 7.33 -10.62 -15.20
CA LEU A 199 7.33 -10.69 -16.66
C LEU A 199 6.15 -9.95 -17.31
N SER A 200 5.41 -9.09 -16.58
CA SER A 200 4.23 -8.34 -17.06
C SER A 200 4.49 -7.52 -18.32
N ARG A 201 5.73 -7.03 -18.50
CA ARG A 201 6.15 -6.18 -19.62
C ARG A 201 6.56 -6.97 -20.88
N THR A 202 6.54 -8.30 -20.84
CA THR A 202 7.08 -9.16 -21.89
C THR A 202 6.19 -9.22 -23.14
N GLY A 203 4.90 -8.93 -23.00
CA GLY A 203 3.92 -9.03 -24.09
C GLY A 203 3.67 -10.47 -24.58
N SER A 204 2.88 -10.61 -25.64
CA SER A 204 2.33 -11.92 -26.06
C SER A 204 3.29 -12.83 -26.85
N THR A 205 4.56 -12.45 -27.05
CA THR A 205 5.50 -13.15 -27.95
C THR A 205 6.45 -14.11 -27.24
N TRP A 206 6.47 -14.15 -25.90
CA TRP A 206 7.41 -14.97 -25.11
C TRP A 206 7.44 -16.45 -25.53
N SER A 207 6.29 -17.07 -25.80
CA SER A 207 6.19 -18.50 -26.12
C SER A 207 6.79 -18.79 -27.50
N THR A 208 6.60 -17.88 -28.45
CA THR A 208 7.25 -17.95 -29.76
C THR A 208 8.76 -17.77 -29.61
N VAL A 209 9.21 -16.80 -28.80
CA VAL A 209 10.64 -16.55 -28.56
C VAL A 209 11.32 -17.77 -27.95
N LEU A 210 10.75 -18.38 -26.91
CA LEU A 210 11.33 -19.59 -26.30
C LEU A 210 11.37 -20.75 -27.29
N ALA A 211 10.30 -20.95 -28.07
CA ALA A 211 10.26 -22.00 -29.09
C ALA A 211 11.31 -21.82 -30.20
N GLU A 212 11.67 -20.58 -30.54
CA GLU A 212 12.63 -20.27 -31.61
C GLU A 212 14.08 -20.17 -31.12
N SER A 213 14.29 -19.55 -29.95
CA SER A 213 15.62 -19.21 -29.43
C SER A 213 16.16 -20.28 -28.46
N VAL A 214 15.29 -21.09 -27.85
CA VAL A 214 15.65 -22.09 -26.83
C VAL A 214 15.07 -23.48 -27.19
N PRO A 215 15.44 -24.08 -28.33
CA PRO A 215 14.80 -25.30 -28.83
C PRO A 215 15.12 -26.57 -28.01
N GLN A 216 16.08 -26.50 -27.08
CA GLN A 216 16.47 -27.62 -26.22
C GLN A 216 15.77 -27.58 -24.84
N LEU A 217 14.86 -26.63 -24.61
CA LEU A 217 14.16 -26.47 -23.34
C LEU A 217 13.36 -27.73 -22.98
N GLN A 218 13.55 -28.21 -21.75
CA GLN A 218 12.90 -29.38 -21.17
C GLN A 218 12.06 -28.99 -19.96
N ILE A 219 12.57 -28.13 -19.08
CA ILE A 219 11.86 -27.65 -17.90
C ILE A 219 11.63 -26.15 -18.03
N LEU A 220 10.37 -25.75 -17.88
CA LEU A 220 9.97 -24.36 -17.75
C LEU A 220 9.05 -24.20 -16.55
N SER A 221 9.41 -23.26 -15.68
CA SER A 221 8.62 -22.83 -14.52
C SER A 221 8.50 -21.31 -14.53
N LEU A 222 7.27 -20.81 -14.68
CA LEU A 222 6.91 -19.39 -14.76
C LEU A 222 5.68 -19.12 -13.87
N SER A 223 5.61 -19.74 -12.70
CA SER A 223 4.50 -19.52 -11.75
C SER A 223 4.56 -18.11 -11.16
N ASP A 224 3.42 -17.43 -10.98
CA ASP A 224 3.34 -16.09 -10.37
C ASP A 224 4.29 -15.05 -11.00
N CYS A 225 4.22 -14.90 -12.33
CA CYS A 225 5.08 -13.98 -13.10
C CYS A 225 4.34 -12.76 -13.66
N ASP A 226 3.08 -12.57 -13.27
CA ASP A 226 2.13 -11.58 -13.79
C ASP A 226 2.07 -11.51 -15.34
N ILE A 227 2.13 -12.68 -16.00
CA ILE A 227 2.14 -12.75 -17.46
C ILE A 227 0.70 -12.72 -18.02
N ILE A 228 0.52 -11.95 -19.10
CA ILE A 228 -0.74 -11.84 -19.86
C ILE A 228 -0.60 -12.36 -21.30
N GLY A 229 -1.73 -12.73 -21.91
CA GLY A 229 -1.84 -13.08 -23.33
C GLY A 229 -2.01 -14.57 -23.60
N SER A 230 -1.73 -15.01 -24.84
CA SER A 230 -1.98 -16.40 -25.29
C SER A 230 -0.71 -17.21 -25.54
N ILE A 231 -0.80 -18.53 -25.39
CA ILE A 231 0.29 -19.46 -25.72
C ILE A 231 0.23 -19.86 -27.20
N HIS A 232 1.28 -19.57 -27.96
CA HIS A 232 1.29 -19.86 -29.39
C HIS A 232 1.50 -21.38 -29.66
N PRO A 233 0.81 -22.00 -30.64
CA PRO A 233 0.92 -23.44 -30.91
C PRO A 233 2.33 -23.95 -31.28
N SER A 234 3.22 -23.07 -31.76
CA SER A 234 4.63 -23.43 -32.00
C SER A 234 5.34 -23.90 -30.73
N PHE A 235 4.83 -23.56 -29.56
CA PHE A 235 5.38 -23.97 -28.27
C PHE A 235 5.39 -25.49 -28.08
N ALA A 236 4.45 -26.21 -28.70
CA ALA A 236 4.42 -27.68 -28.70
C ALA A 236 5.60 -28.35 -29.44
N ARG A 237 6.44 -27.58 -30.13
CA ARG A 237 7.68 -28.10 -30.75
C ARG A 237 8.77 -28.41 -29.73
N LEU A 238 8.67 -27.85 -28.51
CA LEU A 238 9.62 -28.10 -27.44
C LEU A 238 9.42 -29.51 -26.86
N GLY A 239 10.54 -30.18 -26.54
CA GLY A 239 10.55 -31.52 -25.94
C GLY A 239 10.34 -31.49 -24.42
N LEU A 240 9.34 -30.75 -23.94
CA LEU A 240 9.16 -30.46 -22.52
C LEU A 240 8.91 -31.73 -21.67
N THR A 241 9.51 -31.74 -20.49
CA THR A 241 9.31 -32.70 -19.40
C THR A 241 8.48 -32.10 -18.27
N LYS A 242 8.70 -30.81 -17.94
CA LYS A 242 7.87 -30.04 -17.01
C LYS A 242 7.47 -28.71 -17.65
N LEU A 243 6.18 -28.40 -17.58
CA LEU A 243 5.63 -27.08 -17.87
C LEU A 243 4.79 -26.64 -16.67
N ASP A 244 5.20 -25.56 -16.04
CA ASP A 244 4.49 -24.91 -14.94
C ASP A 244 4.34 -23.43 -15.27
N ILE A 245 3.10 -23.01 -15.47
CA ILE A 245 2.71 -21.63 -15.79
C ILE A 245 1.53 -21.20 -14.92
N SER A 246 1.42 -21.83 -13.74
CA SER A 246 0.37 -21.61 -12.76
C SER A 246 0.34 -20.17 -12.26
N GLU A 247 -0.77 -19.74 -11.65
CA GLU A 247 -0.88 -18.44 -10.96
C GLU A 247 -0.50 -17.24 -11.85
N ASN A 248 -1.08 -17.17 -13.04
CA ASN A 248 -0.86 -16.07 -13.98
C ASN A 248 -2.20 -15.57 -14.53
N ASN A 249 -2.12 -14.63 -15.48
CA ASN A 249 -3.28 -14.03 -16.14
C ASN A 249 -3.38 -14.51 -17.61
N TRP A 250 -3.14 -15.82 -17.87
CA TRP A 250 -3.20 -16.39 -19.22
C TRP A 250 -4.61 -16.35 -19.82
N GLU A 251 -4.69 -16.00 -21.10
CA GLU A 251 -5.94 -15.90 -21.86
C GLU A 251 -5.94 -16.80 -23.12
N GLY A 252 -7.13 -17.14 -23.61
CA GLY A 252 -7.31 -17.87 -24.86
C GLY A 252 -7.22 -19.39 -24.71
N GLN A 253 -7.00 -20.09 -25.82
CA GLN A 253 -7.05 -21.56 -25.86
C GLN A 253 -5.67 -22.18 -25.65
N PHE A 254 -5.55 -23.09 -24.68
CA PHE A 254 -4.32 -23.85 -24.46
C PHE A 254 -4.01 -24.79 -25.65
N PRO A 255 -2.75 -24.82 -26.16
CA PRO A 255 -2.35 -25.70 -27.27
C PRO A 255 -2.40 -27.18 -26.90
N THR A 256 -3.42 -27.88 -27.41
CA THR A 256 -3.70 -29.28 -27.04
C THR A 256 -2.64 -30.27 -27.53
N GLU A 257 -1.79 -29.87 -28.48
CA GLU A 257 -0.65 -30.64 -28.96
C GLU A 257 0.36 -30.94 -27.85
N ILE A 258 0.48 -30.07 -26.83
CA ILE A 258 1.37 -30.26 -25.69
C ILE A 258 0.98 -31.51 -24.88
N LEU A 259 -0.32 -31.83 -24.82
CA LEU A 259 -0.84 -33.03 -24.13
C LEU A 259 -0.40 -34.34 -24.80
N GLN A 260 0.09 -34.28 -26.04
CA GLN A 260 0.55 -35.42 -26.82
C GLN A 260 2.05 -35.69 -26.66
N LEU A 261 2.78 -34.81 -25.96
CA LEU A 261 4.21 -34.96 -25.71
C LEU A 261 4.47 -36.15 -24.78
N LYS A 262 5.20 -37.16 -25.27
CA LYS A 262 5.56 -38.36 -24.50
C LYS A 262 6.63 -38.10 -23.43
N SER A 263 7.39 -37.01 -23.58
CA SER A 263 8.39 -36.54 -22.62
C SER A 263 7.76 -35.91 -21.39
N LEU A 264 6.54 -35.35 -21.51
CA LEU A 264 5.90 -34.59 -20.46
C LEU A 264 5.61 -35.48 -19.24
N ARG A 265 5.94 -34.96 -18.05
CA ARG A 265 5.75 -35.56 -16.74
C ARG A 265 4.89 -34.67 -15.85
N THR A 266 5.11 -33.36 -15.94
CA THR A 266 4.37 -32.36 -15.14
C THR A 266 3.78 -31.32 -16.07
N LEU A 267 2.47 -31.12 -15.95
CA LEU A 267 1.74 -30.02 -16.56
C LEU A 267 0.92 -29.33 -15.48
N ASP A 268 1.34 -28.12 -15.09
CA ASP A 268 0.61 -27.26 -14.17
C ASP A 268 0.18 -25.97 -14.88
N LEU A 269 -1.14 -25.82 -15.00
CA LEU A 269 -1.80 -24.67 -15.60
C LEU A 269 -2.67 -23.93 -14.59
N SER A 270 -2.57 -24.28 -13.31
CA SER A 270 -3.57 -23.90 -12.30
C SER A 270 -3.65 -22.39 -12.06
N TYR A 271 -4.76 -21.93 -11.46
CA TYR A 271 -5.01 -20.51 -11.17
C TYR A 271 -4.82 -19.58 -12.38
N ASN A 272 -5.39 -19.98 -13.52
CA ASN A 272 -5.44 -19.18 -14.73
C ASN A 272 -6.89 -19.12 -15.24
N PRO A 273 -7.75 -18.29 -14.63
CA PRO A 273 -9.20 -18.37 -14.80
C PRO A 273 -9.66 -18.07 -16.24
N MET A 274 -8.89 -17.29 -17.00
CA MET A 274 -9.19 -16.95 -18.40
C MET A 274 -8.60 -17.94 -19.42
N LEU A 275 -7.76 -18.89 -18.98
CA LEU A 275 -7.14 -19.89 -19.86
C LEU A 275 -8.13 -21.02 -20.13
N SER A 276 -8.57 -21.12 -21.39
CA SER A 276 -9.48 -22.16 -21.84
C SER A 276 -8.73 -23.44 -22.17
N VAL A 277 -9.07 -24.54 -21.49
CA VAL A 277 -8.41 -25.84 -21.68
C VAL A 277 -9.39 -26.87 -22.21
N ARG A 278 -9.04 -27.54 -23.32
CA ARG A 278 -9.82 -28.65 -23.90
C ARG A 278 -8.94 -29.88 -24.00
N LEU A 279 -9.33 -30.96 -23.33
CA LEU A 279 -8.61 -32.23 -23.41
C LEU A 279 -9.08 -33.02 -24.63
N THR A 280 -8.22 -33.18 -25.63
CA THR A 280 -8.59 -33.85 -26.89
C THR A 280 -8.15 -35.31 -26.93
N TYR A 281 -6.87 -35.59 -26.67
CA TYR A 281 -6.31 -36.95 -26.77
C TYR A 281 -5.01 -37.14 -25.99
N PHE A 282 -4.89 -38.25 -25.27
CA PHE A 282 -3.65 -38.71 -24.62
C PHE A 282 -3.13 -40.00 -25.29
N PRO A 283 -1.89 -40.02 -25.82
CA PRO A 283 -1.36 -41.19 -26.52
C PRO A 283 -1.16 -42.41 -25.60
N ALA A 284 -1.24 -43.61 -26.17
CA ALA A 284 -0.85 -44.82 -25.45
C ALA A 284 0.64 -44.78 -25.05
N GLY A 285 0.95 -45.17 -23.81
CA GLY A 285 2.30 -45.04 -23.24
C GLY A 285 2.64 -43.60 -22.80
N ASN A 286 1.63 -42.78 -22.50
CA ASN A 286 1.82 -41.50 -21.82
C ASN A 286 2.34 -41.75 -20.39
N HIS A 287 3.24 -40.89 -19.92
CA HIS A 287 3.95 -41.00 -18.64
C HIS A 287 3.71 -39.78 -17.74
N LEU A 288 2.68 -38.98 -18.02
CA LEU A 288 2.32 -37.81 -17.23
C LEU A 288 2.02 -38.24 -15.79
N GLU A 289 2.67 -37.58 -14.84
CA GLU A 289 2.57 -37.83 -13.40
C GLU A 289 1.72 -36.75 -12.72
N THR A 290 1.79 -35.50 -13.20
CA THR A 290 1.02 -34.37 -12.68
C THR A 290 0.26 -33.70 -13.82
N LEU A 291 -1.06 -33.59 -13.64
CA LEU A 291 -1.96 -32.79 -14.47
C LEU A 291 -2.78 -31.89 -13.57
N ASN A 292 -2.41 -30.61 -13.49
CA ASN A 292 -3.11 -29.64 -12.66
C ASN A 292 -3.76 -28.57 -13.54
N LEU A 293 -5.10 -28.61 -13.61
CA LEU A 293 -5.96 -27.68 -14.33
C LEU A 293 -6.86 -26.89 -13.37
N PHE A 294 -6.57 -26.95 -12.08
CA PHE A 294 -7.33 -26.32 -11.01
C PHE A 294 -7.43 -24.79 -11.24
N GLY A 295 -8.61 -24.18 -11.13
CA GLY A 295 -8.75 -22.74 -11.37
C GLY A 295 -8.60 -22.28 -12.83
N THR A 296 -8.71 -23.18 -13.81
CA THR A 296 -8.77 -22.84 -15.24
C THR A 296 -10.19 -22.91 -15.81
N ASN A 297 -10.41 -22.31 -16.99
CA ASN A 297 -11.65 -22.47 -17.77
C ASN A 297 -11.63 -23.80 -18.56
N PHE A 298 -11.63 -24.92 -17.84
CA PHE A 298 -11.59 -26.26 -18.41
C PHE A 298 -12.94 -26.71 -18.98
N SER A 299 -12.94 -27.26 -20.19
CA SER A 299 -14.10 -27.85 -20.87
C SER A 299 -14.23 -29.34 -20.54
N TYR A 300 -15.35 -29.71 -19.92
CA TYR A 300 -15.63 -31.02 -19.30
C TYR A 300 -15.71 -32.25 -20.23
N ASP A 301 -15.40 -32.10 -21.51
CA ASP A 301 -15.39 -33.20 -22.48
C ASP A 301 -14.11 -34.04 -22.30
N MET A 302 -14.10 -34.92 -21.31
CA MET A 302 -12.98 -35.84 -21.05
C MET A 302 -12.89 -36.92 -22.15
N PRO A 303 -11.75 -37.04 -22.86
CA PRO A 303 -11.63 -38.03 -23.92
C PRO A 303 -11.48 -39.45 -23.34
N SER A 304 -11.93 -40.47 -24.07
CA SER A 304 -11.79 -41.88 -23.65
C SER A 304 -10.33 -42.29 -23.41
N SER A 305 -9.39 -41.60 -24.06
CA SER A 305 -7.95 -41.77 -23.89
C SER A 305 -7.41 -41.29 -22.53
N PHE A 306 -8.20 -40.60 -21.70
CA PHE A 306 -7.83 -40.21 -20.34
C PHE A 306 -7.43 -41.42 -19.48
N ALA A 307 -8.01 -42.60 -19.75
CA ALA A 307 -7.62 -43.86 -19.10
C ALA A 307 -6.18 -44.31 -19.42
N ASN A 308 -5.48 -43.70 -20.39
CA ASN A 308 -4.08 -43.97 -20.68
C ASN A 308 -3.11 -43.35 -19.65
N LEU A 309 -3.59 -42.45 -18.79
CA LEU A 309 -2.80 -41.75 -17.78
C LEU A 309 -2.51 -42.62 -16.53
N VAL A 310 -2.04 -43.84 -16.73
CA VAL A 310 -1.83 -44.82 -15.64
C VAL A 310 -0.72 -44.43 -14.66
N SER A 311 0.18 -43.54 -15.06
CA SER A 311 1.26 -42.98 -14.24
C SER A 311 0.85 -41.75 -13.43
N LEU A 312 -0.38 -41.25 -13.60
CA LEU A 312 -0.83 -40.01 -12.98
C LEU A 312 -0.96 -40.18 -11.46
N LYS A 313 -0.22 -39.35 -10.73
CA LYS A 313 -0.20 -39.29 -9.25
C LYS A 313 -0.97 -38.08 -8.73
N THR A 314 -0.87 -36.95 -9.43
CA THR A 314 -1.50 -35.68 -9.05
C THR A 314 -2.48 -35.23 -10.12
N LEU A 315 -3.72 -34.99 -9.70
CA LEU A 315 -4.79 -34.49 -10.56
C LEU A 315 -5.48 -33.28 -9.91
N GLY A 316 -5.38 -32.13 -10.58
CA GLY A 316 -6.09 -30.90 -10.21
C GLY A 316 -7.16 -30.56 -11.24
N LEU A 317 -8.40 -30.32 -10.82
CA LEU A 317 -9.53 -30.04 -11.72
C LEU A 317 -10.49 -28.99 -11.14
N THR A 318 -10.98 -28.09 -11.99
CA THR A 318 -12.22 -27.33 -11.75
C THR A 318 -13.42 -28.22 -12.09
N THR A 319 -14.42 -28.32 -11.21
CA THR A 319 -15.62 -29.16 -11.37
C THR A 319 -16.88 -28.33 -11.58
N MET A 320 -17.86 -28.89 -12.31
CA MET A 320 -19.17 -28.26 -12.52
C MET A 320 -20.34 -29.13 -12.03
N ALA A 321 -21.50 -28.49 -11.88
CA ALA A 321 -22.71 -29.03 -11.24
C ALA A 321 -23.20 -30.41 -11.71
N ASN A 322 -22.88 -30.83 -12.93
CA ASN A 322 -23.48 -31.99 -13.62
C ASN A 322 -22.49 -33.13 -13.94
N ASP A 323 -21.32 -33.17 -13.30
CA ASP A 323 -20.23 -34.12 -13.60
C ASP A 323 -20.48 -35.57 -13.10
N ASN A 324 -21.51 -36.23 -13.63
CA ASN A 324 -21.82 -37.63 -13.30
C ASN A 324 -20.80 -38.64 -13.85
N GLN A 325 -19.97 -38.26 -14.81
CA GLN A 325 -18.98 -39.16 -15.45
C GLN A 325 -17.62 -39.16 -14.76
N LEU A 326 -17.26 -38.07 -14.06
CA LEU A 326 -15.94 -37.86 -13.47
C LEU A 326 -15.51 -39.00 -12.52
N PRO A 327 -16.36 -39.50 -11.60
CA PRO A 327 -15.96 -40.59 -10.69
C PRO A 327 -15.56 -41.86 -11.45
N SER A 328 -16.28 -42.21 -12.51
CA SER A 328 -16.04 -43.43 -13.28
C SER A 328 -14.72 -43.44 -14.04
N LEU A 329 -14.17 -42.24 -14.33
CA LEU A 329 -12.88 -42.05 -14.97
C LEU A 329 -11.76 -42.05 -13.95
N ILE A 330 -11.92 -41.33 -12.84
CA ILE A 330 -10.92 -41.25 -11.76
C ILE A 330 -10.67 -42.63 -11.14
N TYR A 331 -11.70 -43.46 -10.97
CA TYR A 331 -11.53 -44.83 -10.47
C TYR A 331 -10.65 -45.74 -11.35
N LYS A 332 -10.32 -45.32 -12.58
CA LYS A 332 -9.42 -46.06 -13.48
C LYS A 332 -7.95 -45.64 -13.35
N LEU A 333 -7.63 -44.66 -12.51
CA LEU A 333 -6.26 -44.18 -12.29
C LEU A 333 -5.64 -44.88 -11.08
N PRO A 334 -4.79 -45.92 -11.28
CA PRO A 334 -4.31 -46.76 -10.19
C PRO A 334 -3.24 -46.10 -9.31
N SER A 335 -2.56 -45.07 -9.83
CA SER A 335 -1.43 -44.40 -9.17
C SER A 335 -1.84 -43.08 -8.49
N LEU A 336 -3.12 -42.70 -8.57
CA LEU A 336 -3.59 -41.40 -8.09
C LEU A 336 -3.54 -41.34 -6.56
N ASP A 337 -2.79 -40.36 -6.06
CA ASP A 337 -2.46 -40.14 -4.66
C ASP A 337 -2.84 -38.73 -4.18
N ASP A 338 -2.71 -37.74 -5.07
CA ASP A 338 -3.00 -36.34 -4.80
C ASP A 338 -4.18 -35.87 -5.66
N LEU A 339 -5.24 -35.40 -5.00
CA LEU A 339 -6.43 -34.91 -5.68
C LEU A 339 -6.76 -33.50 -5.22
N ARG A 340 -6.78 -32.55 -6.16
CA ARG A 340 -7.19 -31.15 -5.93
C ARG A 340 -8.42 -30.84 -6.75
N LEU A 341 -9.45 -30.31 -6.11
CA LEU A 341 -10.72 -30.03 -6.77
C LEU A 341 -11.18 -28.61 -6.43
N MET A 342 -11.58 -27.84 -7.44
CA MET A 342 -12.16 -26.51 -7.28
C MET A 342 -13.62 -26.50 -7.76
N GLY A 343 -14.51 -25.81 -7.06
CA GLY A 343 -15.87 -25.54 -7.51
C GLY A 343 -15.91 -24.40 -8.53
N GLY A 344 -16.60 -24.60 -9.67
CA GLY A 344 -16.82 -23.54 -10.65
C GLY A 344 -17.76 -22.43 -10.15
N SER A 345 -17.74 -21.28 -10.85
CA SER A 345 -18.51 -20.07 -10.53
C SER A 345 -20.04 -20.23 -10.56
N ASP A 346 -20.54 -21.31 -11.16
CA ASP A 346 -21.91 -21.75 -10.98
C ASP A 346 -22.02 -22.50 -9.64
N TRP A 347 -22.32 -21.77 -8.56
CA TRP A 347 -22.55 -22.20 -7.16
C TRP A 347 -23.62 -23.30 -6.98
N LYS A 348 -23.48 -24.42 -7.68
CA LYS A 348 -24.42 -25.54 -7.71
C LYS A 348 -23.77 -26.77 -7.09
N LYS A 349 -24.11 -26.97 -5.81
CA LYS A 349 -24.01 -28.15 -4.93
C LYS A 349 -23.51 -29.48 -5.57
N PRO A 350 -22.20 -29.68 -5.78
CA PRO A 350 -21.65 -30.91 -6.40
C PRO A 350 -21.59 -32.08 -5.40
N ILE A 351 -21.90 -33.31 -5.85
CA ILE A 351 -21.91 -34.51 -4.98
C ILE A 351 -20.49 -35.09 -4.93
N LEU A 352 -19.75 -34.82 -3.85
CA LEU A 352 -18.36 -35.28 -3.66
C LEU A 352 -18.25 -36.59 -2.85
N SER A 353 -19.35 -37.26 -2.50
CA SER A 353 -19.33 -38.46 -1.65
C SER A 353 -18.53 -39.64 -2.24
N TRP A 354 -18.33 -39.64 -3.56
CA TRP A 354 -17.53 -40.64 -4.28
C TRP A 354 -16.03 -40.54 -3.98
N VAL A 355 -15.55 -39.37 -3.56
CA VAL A 355 -14.15 -39.13 -3.16
C VAL A 355 -13.79 -40.02 -1.97
N GLY A 356 -14.73 -40.24 -1.05
CA GLY A 356 -14.54 -41.15 0.09
C GLY A 356 -14.31 -42.63 -0.26
N ASN A 357 -14.35 -43.02 -1.54
CA ASN A 357 -13.95 -44.34 -2.01
C ASN A 357 -12.47 -44.40 -2.45
N LEU A 358 -11.79 -43.26 -2.60
CA LEU A 358 -10.38 -43.16 -2.96
C LEU A 358 -9.50 -43.22 -1.71
N THR A 359 -9.58 -44.33 -0.98
CA THR A 359 -8.92 -44.46 0.33
C THR A 359 -7.39 -44.48 0.29
N GLN A 360 -6.80 -44.56 -0.91
CA GLN A 360 -5.36 -44.51 -1.13
C GLN A 360 -4.78 -43.09 -1.08
N LEU A 361 -5.62 -42.04 -1.24
CA LEU A 361 -5.14 -40.66 -1.31
C LEU A 361 -4.35 -40.26 -0.07
N THR A 362 -3.21 -39.61 -0.28
CA THR A 362 -2.41 -38.94 0.76
C THR A 362 -2.61 -37.43 0.77
N LEU A 363 -3.04 -36.82 -0.34
CA LEU A 363 -3.40 -35.39 -0.40
C LEU A 363 -4.80 -35.16 -0.97
N LEU A 364 -5.58 -34.34 -0.29
CA LEU A 364 -6.88 -33.86 -0.75
C LEU A 364 -7.00 -32.36 -0.52
N GLU A 365 -7.26 -31.61 -1.58
CA GLU A 365 -7.56 -30.18 -1.54
C GLU A 365 -8.95 -29.93 -2.14
N LEU A 366 -9.78 -29.17 -1.44
CA LEU A 366 -11.11 -28.78 -1.87
C LEU A 366 -11.23 -27.26 -1.82
N ASP A 367 -11.56 -26.63 -2.94
CA ASP A 367 -11.71 -25.18 -3.03
C ASP A 367 -13.07 -24.77 -3.64
N GLY A 368 -13.65 -23.66 -3.18
CA GLY A 368 -14.82 -23.04 -3.81
C GLY A 368 -16.12 -23.85 -3.74
N TYR A 369 -16.23 -24.81 -2.82
CA TYR A 369 -17.41 -25.67 -2.70
C TYR A 369 -18.44 -25.16 -1.71
N ASP A 370 -19.72 -25.19 -2.12
CA ASP A 370 -20.86 -24.93 -1.24
C ASP A 370 -21.38 -26.22 -0.57
N PHE A 371 -21.14 -26.35 0.73
CA PHE A 371 -21.65 -27.42 1.60
C PHE A 371 -22.93 -27.05 2.35
N SER A 372 -23.57 -25.90 2.06
CA SER A 372 -24.69 -25.33 2.84
C SER A 372 -25.98 -26.17 2.91
N ASN A 373 -26.18 -27.07 1.96
CA ASN A 373 -27.46 -27.78 1.77
C ASN A 373 -27.30 -29.30 1.73
N LYS A 374 -26.11 -29.81 2.08
CA LYS A 374 -25.83 -31.25 2.15
C LYS A 374 -25.59 -31.67 3.59
N SER A 375 -25.83 -32.94 3.87
CA SER A 375 -25.31 -33.56 5.09
C SER A 375 -23.82 -33.30 5.20
N VAL A 376 -23.35 -32.94 6.41
CA VAL A 376 -21.93 -32.81 6.79
C VAL A 376 -21.08 -33.84 6.01
N PRO A 377 -19.96 -33.46 5.35
CA PRO A 377 -19.18 -34.36 4.51
C PRO A 377 -18.40 -35.42 5.32
N THR A 378 -19.11 -36.33 5.98
CA THR A 378 -18.55 -37.37 6.86
C THR A 378 -17.69 -38.39 6.12
N TRP A 379 -17.77 -38.43 4.79
CA TRP A 379 -16.99 -39.31 3.94
C TRP A 379 -15.49 -38.97 3.98
N ILE A 380 -15.09 -37.74 4.35
CA ILE A 380 -13.68 -37.35 4.53
C ILE A 380 -12.99 -38.28 5.53
N GLY A 381 -13.69 -38.66 6.61
CA GLY A 381 -13.18 -39.58 7.63
C GLY A 381 -12.89 -41.01 7.14
N LYS A 382 -13.24 -41.37 5.89
CA LYS A 382 -12.88 -42.66 5.28
C LYS A 382 -11.45 -42.68 4.71
N LEU A 383 -10.86 -41.51 4.45
CA LEU A 383 -9.55 -41.35 3.80
C LEU A 383 -8.41 -41.54 4.79
N LYS A 384 -8.27 -42.74 5.35
CA LYS A 384 -7.33 -43.01 6.46
C LYS A 384 -5.84 -42.94 6.10
N SER A 385 -5.50 -42.81 4.82
CA SER A 385 -4.13 -42.66 4.33
C SER A 385 -3.71 -41.20 4.20
N LEU A 386 -4.66 -40.27 4.40
CA LEU A 386 -4.49 -38.84 4.15
C LEU A 386 -3.43 -38.24 5.08
N GLN A 387 -2.49 -37.50 4.51
CA GLN A 387 -1.42 -36.76 5.17
C GLN A 387 -1.66 -35.26 5.08
N VAL A 388 -2.19 -34.78 3.96
CA VAL A 388 -2.49 -33.36 3.72
C VAL A 388 -3.98 -33.19 3.41
N LEU A 389 -4.65 -32.31 4.16
CA LEU A 389 -6.03 -31.91 3.90
C LEU A 389 -6.14 -30.39 3.84
N GLY A 390 -6.46 -29.86 2.66
CA GLY A 390 -6.79 -28.45 2.45
C GLY A 390 -8.27 -28.27 2.15
N ILE A 391 -8.92 -27.32 2.84
CA ILE A 391 -10.27 -26.87 2.52
C ILE A 391 -10.22 -25.34 2.42
N LEU A 392 -10.30 -24.82 1.20
CA LEU A 392 -10.12 -23.42 0.86
C LEU A 392 -11.40 -22.85 0.27
N GLY A 393 -11.73 -21.57 0.45
CA GLY A 393 -12.84 -20.91 -0.25
C GLY A 393 -14.22 -21.59 -0.13
N CYS A 394 -14.41 -22.50 0.84
CA CYS A 394 -15.58 -23.37 0.91
C CYS A 394 -16.62 -22.79 1.87
N TYR A 395 -17.89 -22.90 1.49
CA TYR A 395 -19.00 -22.38 2.29
C TYR A 395 -19.66 -23.47 3.13
N PHE A 396 -19.68 -23.30 4.45
CA PHE A 396 -20.26 -24.26 5.39
C PHE A 396 -21.36 -23.64 6.25
N SER A 397 -22.62 -24.00 6.00
CA SER A 397 -23.73 -23.72 6.94
C SER A 397 -23.84 -24.79 8.05
N VAL A 398 -22.98 -25.82 8.01
CA VAL A 398 -22.99 -26.99 8.89
C VAL A 398 -21.63 -27.12 9.60
N PRO A 399 -21.57 -27.69 10.82
CA PRO A 399 -20.32 -27.82 11.56
C PRO A 399 -19.25 -28.61 10.81
N ILE A 400 -17.98 -28.23 11.04
CA ILE A 400 -16.80 -28.95 10.55
C ILE A 400 -16.91 -30.43 10.95
N PRO A 401 -16.74 -31.40 10.02
CA PRO A 401 -16.92 -32.83 10.32
C PRO A 401 -15.96 -33.32 11.40
N TYR A 402 -16.50 -33.78 12.54
CA TYR A 402 -15.66 -34.32 13.63
C TYR A 402 -14.86 -35.56 13.23
N GLN A 403 -15.27 -36.26 12.16
CA GLN A 403 -14.56 -37.42 11.62
C GLN A 403 -13.18 -37.06 11.06
N ILE A 404 -12.91 -35.79 10.76
CA ILE A 404 -11.54 -35.33 10.41
C ILE A 404 -10.59 -35.63 11.57
N GLY A 405 -11.04 -35.48 12.82
CA GLY A 405 -10.26 -35.83 14.01
C GLY A 405 -9.91 -37.31 14.16
N ASN A 406 -10.39 -38.19 13.27
CA ASN A 406 -9.99 -39.59 13.20
C ASN A 406 -8.88 -39.87 12.18
N LEU A 407 -8.46 -38.87 11.39
CA LEU A 407 -7.41 -38.99 10.37
C LEU A 407 -6.03 -38.82 10.98
N THR A 408 -5.63 -39.74 11.87
CA THR A 408 -4.40 -39.62 12.67
C THR A 408 -3.09 -39.68 11.87
N THR A 409 -3.16 -39.89 10.56
CA THR A 409 -2.02 -39.83 9.62
C THR A 409 -1.73 -38.42 9.14
N LEU A 410 -2.64 -37.45 9.35
CA LEU A 410 -2.47 -36.07 8.93
C LEU A 410 -1.22 -35.44 9.53
N THR A 411 -0.42 -34.83 8.66
CA THR A 411 0.73 -33.98 8.96
C THR A 411 0.42 -32.51 8.69
N GLU A 412 -0.50 -32.24 7.75
CA GLU A 412 -0.89 -30.88 7.40
C GLU A 412 -2.41 -30.77 7.31
N LEU A 413 -2.96 -29.74 7.97
CA LEU A 413 -4.38 -29.40 7.91
C LEU A 413 -4.51 -27.90 7.67
N GLU A 414 -5.21 -27.53 6.61
CA GLU A 414 -5.46 -26.14 6.26
C GLU A 414 -6.94 -25.87 6.02
N PHE A 415 -7.43 -24.81 6.67
CA PHE A 415 -8.71 -24.17 6.38
C PHE A 415 -8.45 -22.71 5.98
N GLY A 416 -8.82 -22.30 4.77
CA GLY A 416 -8.58 -20.95 4.26
C GLY A 416 -9.83 -20.35 3.63
N ASP A 417 -10.13 -19.08 3.84
CA ASP A 417 -11.23 -18.34 3.18
C ASP A 417 -12.60 -19.05 3.22
N CYS A 418 -12.83 -19.89 4.23
CA CYS A 418 -14.08 -20.61 4.41
C CYS A 418 -15.04 -19.81 5.29
N ASP A 419 -16.34 -19.88 5.04
CA ASP A 419 -17.30 -19.30 6.01
C ASP A 419 -17.78 -20.38 6.98
N PHE A 420 -17.20 -20.38 8.19
CA PHE A 420 -17.66 -21.20 9.32
C PHE A 420 -18.40 -20.38 10.38
N ALA A 421 -19.12 -19.32 9.97
CA ALA A 421 -19.92 -18.49 10.88
C ALA A 421 -20.67 -19.32 11.95
N GLU A 422 -20.66 -18.85 13.19
CA GLU A 422 -21.26 -19.50 14.38
C GLU A 422 -20.56 -20.76 14.91
N HIS A 423 -19.52 -21.26 14.23
CA HIS A 423 -18.74 -22.40 14.72
C HIS A 423 -17.57 -21.98 15.62
N ARG A 424 -17.21 -22.90 16.53
CA ARG A 424 -16.03 -22.77 17.39
C ARG A 424 -14.88 -23.61 16.88
N THR A 425 -13.64 -23.17 17.16
CA THR A 425 -12.44 -23.96 16.87
C THR A 425 -12.56 -25.37 17.46
N PRO A 426 -12.50 -26.44 16.63
CA PRO A 426 -12.84 -27.77 17.12
C PRO A 426 -11.76 -28.39 18.04
N SER A 427 -12.18 -28.91 19.19
CA SER A 427 -11.24 -29.53 20.15
C SER A 427 -10.62 -30.85 19.68
N TRP A 428 -11.24 -31.52 18.71
CA TRP A 428 -10.74 -32.77 18.13
C TRP A 428 -9.45 -32.58 17.32
N ILE A 429 -9.07 -31.34 16.98
CA ILE A 429 -7.78 -31.04 16.36
C ILE A 429 -6.62 -31.62 17.19
N GLY A 430 -6.73 -31.58 18.52
CA GLY A 430 -5.72 -32.16 19.42
C GLY A 430 -5.60 -33.69 19.39
N ASN A 431 -6.40 -34.41 18.59
CA ASN A 431 -6.22 -35.83 18.32
C ASN A 431 -5.21 -36.09 17.19
N LEU A 432 -4.89 -35.08 16.37
CA LEU A 432 -4.05 -35.21 15.18
C LEU A 432 -2.56 -35.04 15.52
N THR A 433 -2.03 -35.88 16.40
CA THR A 433 -0.71 -35.69 17.03
C THR A 433 0.50 -35.76 16.09
N ARG A 434 0.29 -36.05 14.80
CA ARG A 434 1.33 -36.04 13.75
C ARG A 434 1.38 -34.73 12.96
N LEU A 435 0.48 -33.78 13.25
CA LEU A 435 0.47 -32.48 12.59
C LEU A 435 1.78 -31.75 12.84
N THR A 436 2.40 -31.29 11.74
CA THR A 436 3.53 -30.36 11.68
C THR A 436 3.06 -28.97 11.25
N TYR A 437 1.99 -28.90 10.44
CA TYR A 437 1.36 -27.65 9.98
C TYR A 437 -0.14 -27.62 10.32
N LEU A 438 -0.60 -26.50 10.89
CA LEU A 438 -2.02 -26.20 11.07
C LEU A 438 -2.31 -24.75 10.68
N GLY A 439 -3.03 -24.59 9.57
CA GLY A 439 -3.49 -23.29 9.06
C GLY A 439 -5.01 -23.14 9.18
N ILE A 440 -5.47 -22.03 9.75
CA ILE A 440 -6.87 -21.62 9.81
C ILE A 440 -6.92 -20.11 9.55
N SER A 441 -7.16 -19.70 8.32
CA SER A 441 -7.09 -18.30 7.89
C SER A 441 -8.41 -17.83 7.29
N TYR A 442 -8.86 -16.62 7.65
CA TYR A 442 -10.05 -15.97 7.09
C TYR A 442 -11.32 -16.84 7.13
N CYS A 443 -11.44 -17.65 8.18
CA CYS A 443 -12.41 -18.73 8.29
C CYS A 443 -13.69 -18.38 9.09
N ASN A 444 -13.80 -17.14 9.57
CA ASN A 444 -14.89 -16.65 10.44
C ASN A 444 -15.16 -17.51 11.70
N LEU A 445 -14.19 -18.33 12.12
CA LEU A 445 -14.29 -19.18 13.31
C LEU A 445 -14.26 -18.33 14.59
N SER A 446 -15.06 -18.72 15.59
CA SER A 446 -15.21 -17.99 16.85
C SER A 446 -14.79 -18.80 18.09
N GLY A 447 -14.74 -18.13 19.24
CA GLY A 447 -14.40 -18.76 20.52
C GLY A 447 -12.89 -19.04 20.71
N PRO A 448 -12.51 -19.72 21.79
CA PRO A 448 -11.11 -19.86 22.18
C PRO A 448 -10.37 -20.98 21.45
N ILE A 449 -9.06 -20.76 21.30
CA ILE A 449 -8.12 -21.81 20.91
C ILE A 449 -8.22 -22.95 21.94
N PRO A 450 -8.54 -24.18 21.52
CA PRO A 450 -8.78 -25.28 22.45
C PRO A 450 -7.47 -25.69 23.14
N SER A 451 -7.51 -25.95 24.45
CA SER A 451 -6.33 -26.37 25.22
C SER A 451 -5.74 -27.71 24.74
N THR A 452 -6.50 -28.51 23.99
CA THR A 452 -6.05 -29.76 23.37
C THR A 452 -4.98 -29.53 22.30
N ILE A 453 -4.76 -28.29 21.84
CA ILE A 453 -3.65 -27.94 20.95
C ILE A 453 -2.28 -28.30 21.57
N GLY A 454 -2.19 -28.32 22.90
CA GLY A 454 -0.99 -28.77 23.62
C GLY A 454 -0.59 -30.24 23.38
N ASN A 455 -1.47 -31.06 22.79
CA ASN A 455 -1.16 -32.45 22.43
C ASN A 455 -0.32 -32.56 21.15
N LEU A 456 -0.24 -31.50 20.34
CA LEU A 456 0.40 -31.51 19.03
C LEU A 456 1.91 -31.28 19.15
N VAL A 457 2.62 -32.21 19.78
CA VAL A 457 4.05 -32.06 20.11
C VAL A 457 4.98 -32.02 18.88
N GLN A 458 4.50 -32.40 17.70
CA GLN A 458 5.21 -32.31 16.42
C GLN A 458 4.89 -31.02 15.65
N LEU A 459 4.00 -30.16 16.16
CA LEU A 459 3.55 -28.97 15.46
C LEU A 459 4.70 -27.97 15.36
N GLU A 460 5.07 -27.63 14.13
CA GLU A 460 6.12 -26.68 13.79
C GLU A 460 5.54 -25.32 13.43
N GLN A 461 4.37 -25.30 12.79
CA GLN A 461 3.73 -24.10 12.27
C GLN A 461 2.25 -24.05 12.66
N LEU A 462 1.84 -22.94 13.26
CA LEU A 462 0.45 -22.66 13.61
C LEU A 462 0.05 -21.27 13.12
N TYR A 463 -0.85 -21.22 12.15
CA TYR A 463 -1.37 -19.98 11.56
C TYR A 463 -2.87 -19.89 11.81
N PHE A 464 -3.30 -19.01 12.71
CA PHE A 464 -4.71 -18.64 12.87
C PHE A 464 -4.87 -17.14 12.55
N GLN A 465 -5.08 -16.76 11.28
CA GLN A 465 -5.16 -15.35 10.88
C GLN A 465 -6.58 -14.93 10.47
N GLY A 466 -6.96 -13.68 10.75
CA GLY A 466 -8.13 -13.06 10.14
C GLY A 466 -9.46 -13.75 10.50
N CYS A 467 -9.54 -14.34 11.68
CA CYS A 467 -10.72 -15.04 12.18
C CYS A 467 -11.37 -14.25 13.35
N ASN A 468 -12.43 -14.79 13.95
CA ASN A 468 -13.10 -14.22 15.13
C ASN A 468 -12.70 -14.95 16.42
N ILE A 469 -11.47 -15.47 16.49
CA ILE A 469 -10.98 -16.26 17.63
C ILE A 469 -10.82 -15.35 18.84
N SER A 470 -11.38 -15.75 19.97
CA SER A 470 -11.49 -14.93 21.18
C SER A 470 -11.03 -15.66 22.44
N GLY A 471 -10.77 -14.92 23.52
CA GLY A 471 -10.28 -15.49 24.76
C GLY A 471 -8.76 -15.62 24.82
N LYS A 472 -8.25 -16.28 25.86
CA LYS A 472 -6.81 -16.34 26.17
C LYS A 472 -6.05 -17.33 25.29
N ILE A 473 -4.79 -16.99 25.02
CA ILE A 473 -3.81 -17.90 24.40
C ILE A 473 -3.48 -19.04 25.40
N PRO A 474 -3.68 -20.32 25.04
CA PRO A 474 -3.39 -21.44 25.94
C PRO A 474 -1.91 -21.54 26.30
N LYS A 475 -1.60 -21.61 27.61
CA LYS A 475 -0.22 -21.77 28.12
C LYS A 475 0.56 -22.95 27.52
N SER A 476 -0.15 -23.98 27.05
CA SER A 476 0.45 -25.16 26.44
C SER A 476 1.15 -24.87 25.11
N LEU A 477 0.73 -23.83 24.38
CA LEU A 477 1.37 -23.43 23.12
C LEU A 477 2.83 -23.02 23.34
N PHE A 478 3.08 -22.25 24.40
CA PHE A 478 4.43 -21.81 24.80
C PHE A 478 5.34 -22.96 25.24
N ALA A 479 4.79 -24.15 25.47
CA ALA A 479 5.52 -25.34 25.89
C ALA A 479 5.74 -26.36 24.74
N LEU A 480 5.25 -26.08 23.52
CA LEU A 480 5.39 -27.01 22.40
C LEU A 480 6.85 -27.10 21.95
N PRO A 481 7.44 -28.32 21.87
CA PRO A 481 8.88 -28.48 21.69
C PRO A 481 9.37 -28.31 20.25
N ALA A 482 8.46 -28.30 19.26
CA ALA A 482 8.78 -28.20 17.83
C ALA A 482 8.30 -26.88 17.21
N LEU A 483 7.52 -26.06 17.92
CA LEU A 483 6.83 -24.89 17.36
C LEU A 483 7.80 -23.76 17.01
N GLN A 484 7.98 -23.51 15.72
CA GLN A 484 8.87 -22.51 15.15
C GLN A 484 8.12 -21.24 14.73
N PHE A 485 6.90 -21.39 14.21
CA PHE A 485 6.09 -20.27 13.70
C PHE A 485 4.73 -20.26 14.37
N LEU A 486 4.40 -19.15 15.02
CA LEU A 486 3.11 -18.94 15.67
C LEU A 486 2.52 -17.60 15.26
N TRP A 487 1.53 -17.63 14.39
CA TRP A 487 0.87 -16.45 13.85
C TRP A 487 -0.61 -16.49 14.22
N LEU A 488 -1.05 -15.56 15.08
CA LEU A 488 -2.44 -15.42 15.51
C LEU A 488 -2.98 -14.01 15.23
N ASN A 489 -2.46 -13.34 14.19
CA ASN A 489 -2.80 -11.96 13.84
C ASN A 489 -4.27 -11.80 13.48
N ASP A 490 -4.79 -10.58 13.62
CA ASP A 490 -6.13 -10.21 13.13
C ASP A 490 -7.25 -11.08 13.75
N ASN A 491 -7.30 -11.13 15.08
CA ASN A 491 -8.29 -11.88 15.86
C ASN A 491 -8.80 -11.04 17.05
N GLN A 492 -9.58 -11.66 17.94
CA GLN A 492 -10.14 -11.06 19.16
C GLN A 492 -9.52 -11.66 20.43
N LEU A 493 -8.26 -12.10 20.38
CA LEU A 493 -7.59 -12.73 21.53
C LEU A 493 -7.39 -11.71 22.66
N ASP A 494 -7.69 -12.13 23.88
CA ASP A 494 -7.69 -11.26 25.07
C ASP A 494 -6.83 -11.81 26.22
N GLY A 495 -6.79 -11.05 27.31
CA GLY A 495 -6.01 -11.40 28.50
C GLY A 495 -4.52 -11.10 28.35
N SER A 496 -3.71 -11.64 29.25
CA SER A 496 -2.26 -11.40 29.30
C SER A 496 -1.46 -12.51 28.64
N LEU A 497 -0.30 -12.15 28.08
CA LEU A 497 0.69 -13.11 27.61
C LEU A 497 1.21 -13.96 28.78
N GLU A 498 1.27 -15.28 28.56
CA GLU A 498 1.86 -16.24 29.49
C GLU A 498 3.39 -16.27 29.33
N ASP A 499 4.08 -16.68 30.40
CA ASP A 499 5.54 -16.80 30.40
C ASP A 499 5.99 -18.12 29.75
N PHE A 500 7.12 -18.12 29.03
CA PHE A 500 7.69 -19.37 28.51
C PHE A 500 8.24 -20.22 29.66
N PRO A 501 7.92 -21.53 29.70
CA PRO A 501 8.40 -22.41 30.77
C PRO A 501 9.92 -22.60 30.70
N ALA A 502 10.57 -22.71 31.86
CA ALA A 502 11.99 -23.05 31.93
C ALA A 502 12.23 -24.55 31.66
N PRO A 503 13.34 -24.94 30.99
CA PRO A 503 14.37 -24.08 30.42
C PRO A 503 13.90 -23.34 29.16
N LEU A 504 14.38 -22.11 28.94
CA LEU A 504 14.03 -21.25 27.79
C LEU A 504 14.69 -21.73 26.49
N SER A 505 14.31 -22.93 26.05
CA SER A 505 14.84 -23.61 24.86
C SER A 505 13.78 -23.74 23.75
N SER A 506 12.79 -22.85 23.72
CA SER A 506 11.78 -22.85 22.66
C SER A 506 12.45 -22.66 21.29
N PRO A 507 12.07 -23.44 20.26
CA PRO A 507 12.62 -23.30 18.91
C PRO A 507 11.98 -22.16 18.11
N LEU A 508 11.08 -21.38 18.73
CA LEU A 508 10.32 -20.31 18.11
C LEU A 508 11.22 -19.29 17.42
N ARG A 509 10.99 -19.11 16.11
CA ARG A 509 11.64 -18.15 15.23
C ARG A 509 10.76 -16.93 15.02
N GLU A 510 9.46 -17.16 14.81
CA GLU A 510 8.50 -16.07 14.59
C GLU A 510 7.28 -16.17 15.48
N PHE A 511 6.92 -15.02 16.04
CA PHE A 511 5.76 -14.87 16.89
C PHE A 511 4.98 -13.62 16.53
N ALA A 512 3.77 -13.80 16.00
CA ALA A 512 2.95 -12.73 15.49
C ALA A 512 1.56 -12.76 16.14
N LEU A 513 1.20 -11.69 16.86
CA LEU A 513 -0.07 -11.47 17.54
C LEU A 513 -0.67 -10.09 17.23
N SER A 514 -0.28 -9.49 16.11
CA SER A 514 -0.71 -8.15 15.71
C SER A 514 -2.23 -8.08 15.59
N ASN A 515 -2.80 -6.89 15.83
CA ASN A 515 -4.24 -6.63 15.69
C ASN A 515 -5.11 -7.59 16.55
N ASN A 516 -4.96 -7.52 17.88
CA ASN A 516 -5.71 -8.29 18.86
C ASN A 516 -6.09 -7.41 20.08
N GLU A 517 -6.67 -8.03 21.12
CA GLU A 517 -7.19 -7.37 22.33
C GLU A 517 -6.33 -7.68 23.58
N LEU A 518 -5.05 -8.02 23.40
CA LEU A 518 -4.17 -8.46 24.48
C LEU A 518 -3.82 -7.33 25.45
N THR A 519 -3.77 -7.65 26.75
CA THR A 519 -3.55 -6.71 27.86
C THR A 519 -2.38 -7.17 28.75
N GLY A 520 -2.04 -6.40 29.78
CA GLY A 520 -0.95 -6.75 30.71
C GLY A 520 0.43 -6.45 30.15
N THR A 521 1.48 -7.08 30.70
CA THR A 521 2.89 -6.81 30.36
C THR A 521 3.49 -7.91 29.49
N ILE A 522 4.47 -7.59 28.65
CA ILE A 522 5.27 -8.58 27.91
C ILE A 522 6.20 -9.31 28.90
N PRO A 523 6.09 -10.64 29.07
CA PRO A 523 6.95 -11.40 29.96
C PRO A 523 8.44 -11.32 29.59
N LYS A 524 9.33 -11.37 30.58
CA LYS A 524 10.78 -11.22 30.36
C LYS A 524 11.39 -12.35 29.53
N SER A 525 10.76 -13.53 29.50
CA SER A 525 11.24 -14.68 28.72
C SER A 525 11.28 -14.42 27.22
N PHE A 526 10.37 -13.60 26.67
CA PHE A 526 10.37 -13.24 25.25
C PHE A 526 11.70 -12.63 24.82
N PHE A 527 12.30 -11.79 25.65
CA PHE A 527 13.60 -11.16 25.39
C PHE A 527 14.80 -12.07 25.67
N GLN A 528 14.56 -13.34 26.04
CA GLN A 528 15.60 -14.33 26.33
C GLN A 528 15.63 -15.48 25.32
N LEU A 529 14.68 -15.53 24.38
CA LEU A 529 14.62 -16.53 23.31
C LEU A 529 15.72 -16.27 22.28
N THR A 530 16.70 -17.16 22.20
CA THR A 530 17.89 -16.92 21.34
C THR A 530 17.61 -17.11 19.86
N ASN A 531 16.60 -17.91 19.51
CA ASN A 531 16.25 -18.26 18.13
C ASN A 531 15.19 -17.33 17.53
N LEU A 532 14.63 -16.40 18.33
CA LEU A 532 13.57 -15.50 17.87
C LEU A 532 14.13 -14.49 16.87
N GLU A 533 13.61 -14.53 15.66
CA GLU A 533 13.97 -13.72 14.49
C GLU A 533 12.99 -12.54 14.32
N SER A 534 11.69 -12.80 14.53
CA SER A 534 10.63 -11.81 14.34
C SER A 534 9.62 -11.82 15.49
N LEU A 535 9.35 -10.65 16.06
CA LEU A 535 8.34 -10.46 17.10
C LEU A 535 7.37 -9.34 16.72
N TYR A 536 6.12 -9.71 16.44
CA TYR A 536 5.03 -8.80 16.11
C TYR A 536 3.97 -8.83 17.21
N LEU A 537 3.87 -7.74 17.97
CA LEU A 537 2.89 -7.54 19.04
C LEU A 537 2.14 -6.22 18.89
N ASP A 538 2.24 -5.58 17.71
CA ASP A 538 1.62 -4.28 17.46
C ASP A 538 0.09 -4.33 17.51
N SER A 539 -0.52 -3.16 17.66
CA SER A 539 -1.97 -2.98 17.62
C SER A 539 -2.70 -3.88 18.62
N ASN A 540 -2.33 -3.72 19.89
CA ASN A 540 -2.90 -4.41 21.03
C ASN A 540 -3.11 -3.41 22.20
N LYS A 541 -3.47 -3.91 23.39
CA LYS A 541 -3.62 -3.11 24.62
C LYS A 541 -2.52 -3.43 25.64
N LEU A 542 -1.33 -3.83 25.18
CA LEU A 542 -0.21 -4.18 26.05
C LEU A 542 0.30 -2.93 26.79
N THR A 543 0.73 -3.13 28.02
CA THR A 543 1.15 -2.09 28.97
C THR A 543 2.49 -2.45 29.60
N GLY A 544 3.02 -1.53 30.41
CA GLY A 544 4.18 -1.77 31.23
C GLY A 544 5.46 -1.19 30.66
N THR A 545 6.56 -1.58 31.27
CA THR A 545 7.87 -0.98 31.00
C THR A 545 8.88 -2.06 30.68
N ILE A 546 9.48 -1.97 29.50
CA ILE A 546 10.53 -2.87 29.05
C ILE A 546 11.87 -2.32 29.54
N GLU A 547 12.55 -3.12 30.37
CA GLU A 547 13.90 -2.81 30.82
C GLU A 547 14.92 -3.17 29.73
N LEU A 548 15.65 -2.17 29.25
CA LEU A 548 16.75 -2.34 28.31
C LEU A 548 18.02 -2.68 29.09
N GLY A 549 18.67 -3.82 28.78
CA GLY A 549 19.91 -4.21 29.45
C GLY A 549 20.44 -5.59 29.08
N SER A 550 21.52 -6.01 29.76
CA SER A 550 22.31 -7.23 29.51
C SER A 550 21.53 -8.56 29.62
N ASN A 551 20.29 -8.53 30.11
CA ASN A 551 19.43 -9.71 30.21
C ASN A 551 18.79 -10.12 28.87
N TRP A 552 18.85 -9.26 27.85
CA TRP A 552 18.38 -9.60 26.50
C TRP A 552 19.34 -10.61 25.86
N ARG A 553 18.79 -11.71 25.33
CA ARG A 553 19.56 -12.77 24.65
C ARG A 553 19.14 -12.99 23.18
N LEU A 554 18.40 -12.02 22.63
CA LEU A 554 17.84 -11.97 21.28
C LEU A 554 18.93 -11.82 20.20
N LYS A 555 19.70 -12.88 19.92
CA LYS A 555 20.83 -12.82 18.99
C LYS A 555 20.42 -12.81 17.51
N SER A 556 19.29 -13.42 17.19
CA SER A 556 18.77 -13.54 15.83
C SER A 556 17.69 -12.51 15.48
N LEU A 557 17.26 -11.68 16.44
CA LEU A 557 16.11 -10.79 16.24
C LEU A 557 16.41 -9.71 15.20
N ASN A 558 15.65 -9.77 14.10
CA ASN A 558 15.71 -8.87 12.96
C ASN A 558 14.55 -7.86 12.99
N VAL A 559 13.37 -8.28 13.43
CA VAL A 559 12.15 -7.46 13.46
C VAL A 559 11.59 -7.39 14.87
N LEU A 560 11.34 -6.18 15.35
CA LEU A 560 10.60 -5.93 16.58
C LEU A 560 9.50 -4.91 16.30
N SER A 561 8.25 -5.36 16.35
CA SER A 561 7.07 -4.52 16.19
C SER A 561 6.23 -4.51 17.48
N LEU A 562 6.19 -3.35 18.14
CA LEU A 562 5.42 -3.14 19.38
C LEU A 562 4.44 -1.96 19.26
N SER A 563 4.25 -1.45 18.04
CA SER A 563 3.50 -0.22 17.76
C SER A 563 2.05 -0.28 18.24
N ASN A 564 1.42 0.88 18.42
CA ASN A 564 0.02 0.97 18.86
C ASN A 564 -0.25 0.19 20.16
N ASN A 565 0.62 0.34 21.16
CA ASN A 565 0.47 -0.21 22.50
C ASN A 565 0.80 0.85 23.58
N MET A 566 0.52 0.58 24.85
CA MET A 566 0.84 1.47 25.98
C MET A 566 2.19 1.15 26.63
N ILE A 567 3.19 0.82 25.80
CA ILE A 567 4.52 0.38 26.25
C ILE A 567 5.46 1.58 26.47
N SER A 568 6.31 1.46 27.47
CA SER A 568 7.40 2.39 27.77
C SER A 568 8.74 1.63 27.90
N PHE A 569 9.86 2.34 27.77
CA PHE A 569 11.19 1.75 28.02
C PHE A 569 11.85 2.42 29.22
N LEU A 570 12.57 1.62 30.01
CA LEU A 570 13.39 2.06 31.14
C LEU A 570 14.85 1.69 30.90
N GLU A 571 15.72 2.67 31.09
CA GLU A 571 17.18 2.50 31.10
C GLU A 571 17.67 2.67 32.54
N LYS A 572 18.39 1.69 33.08
CA LYS A 572 19.03 1.80 34.41
C LYS A 572 20.41 2.43 34.25
N GLU A 573 20.67 3.50 35.01
CA GLU A 573 22.00 4.12 35.08
C GLU A 573 23.02 3.12 35.62
N GLY A 574 24.08 2.85 34.86
CA GLY A 574 25.20 1.99 35.27
C GLY A 574 25.30 0.63 34.58
N ASP A 575 24.24 0.13 33.93
CA ASP A 575 24.23 -1.14 33.17
C ASP A 575 24.72 -0.96 31.71
N MET A 576 25.66 -0.03 31.47
CA MET A 576 26.22 0.32 30.16
C MET A 576 27.15 -0.76 29.56
N ILE A 577 26.75 -2.02 29.67
CA ILE A 577 27.25 -3.10 28.83
C ILE A 577 26.07 -3.57 27.98
N PHE A 578 25.55 -2.67 27.14
CA PHE A 578 24.75 -3.11 26.00
C PHE A 578 25.68 -3.92 25.11
N SER A 579 25.43 -5.22 25.00
CA SER A 579 26.25 -6.09 24.16
C SER A 579 25.99 -5.70 22.70
N PRO A 580 27.02 -5.41 21.88
CA PRO A 580 26.89 -4.99 20.48
C PRO A 580 26.41 -6.12 19.55
N SER A 581 25.63 -7.08 20.06
CA SER A 581 25.22 -8.30 19.36
C SER A 581 23.79 -8.28 18.81
N PHE A 582 23.02 -7.20 19.01
CA PHE A 582 21.68 -7.07 18.43
C PHE A 582 21.76 -6.70 16.95
N LYS A 583 21.07 -7.49 16.11
CA LYS A 583 21.04 -7.32 14.65
C LYS A 583 19.71 -6.78 14.14
N ILE A 584 18.95 -6.09 14.99
CA ILE A 584 17.63 -5.54 14.64
C ILE A 584 17.77 -4.65 13.40
N LYS A 585 17.01 -4.99 12.35
CA LYS A 585 16.93 -4.25 11.09
C LYS A 585 15.70 -3.35 11.07
N TYR A 586 14.60 -3.82 11.63
CA TYR A 586 13.30 -3.15 11.60
C TYR A 586 12.77 -2.99 13.03
N LEU A 587 12.57 -1.73 13.43
CA LEU A 587 12.08 -1.39 14.76
C LEU A 587 10.88 -0.45 14.65
N TYR A 588 9.71 -0.99 14.97
CA TYR A 588 8.42 -0.30 14.95
C TYR A 588 7.95 -0.06 16.38
N LEU A 589 7.91 1.22 16.78
CA LEU A 589 7.47 1.68 18.10
C LEU A 589 6.53 2.89 17.98
N GLU A 590 5.81 2.99 16.86
CA GLU A 590 4.81 4.03 16.63
C GLU A 590 3.71 3.97 17.69
N SER A 591 3.11 5.11 18.03
CA SER A 591 1.94 5.18 18.93
C SER A 591 2.15 4.48 20.28
N CYS A 592 3.38 4.48 20.79
CA CYS A 592 3.73 3.98 22.12
C CYS A 592 3.62 5.08 23.19
N ASN A 593 4.09 4.82 24.42
CA ASN A 593 4.16 5.83 25.48
C ASN A 593 5.59 6.33 25.71
N LEU A 594 6.37 6.50 24.64
CA LEU A 594 7.77 6.94 24.74
C LEU A 594 7.88 8.43 25.04
N THR A 595 8.74 8.79 25.98
CA THR A 595 9.02 10.20 26.34
C THR A 595 10.41 10.69 25.92
N LYS A 596 11.32 9.75 25.59
CA LYS A 596 12.69 9.98 25.15
C LYS A 596 13.07 8.87 24.17
N VAL A 597 14.00 9.14 23.25
CA VAL A 597 14.64 8.08 22.46
C VAL A 597 15.58 7.30 23.40
N PRO A 598 15.44 5.97 23.54
CA PRO A 598 16.37 5.16 24.32
C PRO A 598 17.81 5.31 23.82
N VAL A 599 18.76 5.61 24.71
CA VAL A 599 20.18 5.72 24.41
C VAL A 599 20.75 4.39 23.91
N ALA A 600 20.18 3.26 24.33
CA ALA A 600 20.56 1.93 23.83
C ALA A 600 20.47 1.80 22.30
N PHE A 601 19.56 2.53 21.64
CA PHE A 601 19.40 2.48 20.18
C PHE A 601 20.62 3.02 19.42
N LYS A 602 21.50 3.74 20.10
CA LYS A 602 22.81 4.13 19.57
C LYS A 602 23.62 2.92 19.08
N TYR A 603 23.46 1.76 19.69
CA TYR A 603 24.23 0.54 19.37
C TYR A 603 23.57 -0.35 18.31
N LEU A 604 22.42 0.05 17.76
CA LEU A 604 21.75 -0.68 16.67
C LEU A 604 22.37 -0.27 15.32
N ASP A 605 23.51 -0.84 14.96
CA ASP A 605 24.25 -0.41 13.77
C ASP A 605 23.67 -0.96 12.45
N THR A 606 22.89 -2.04 12.52
CA THR A 606 22.26 -2.71 11.36
C THR A 606 20.84 -2.21 11.06
N ILE A 607 20.38 -1.15 11.72
CA ILE A 607 18.99 -0.68 11.58
C ILE A 607 18.76 -0.04 10.21
N ASN A 608 17.77 -0.56 9.49
CA ASN A 608 17.33 -0.07 8.19
C ASN A 608 16.10 0.81 8.34
N LEU A 609 15.16 0.41 9.19
CA LEU A 609 13.92 1.14 9.44
C LEU A 609 13.75 1.40 10.93
N LEU A 610 13.56 2.67 11.27
CA LEU A 610 13.24 3.11 12.62
C LEU A 610 11.98 3.99 12.59
N ALA A 611 10.91 3.48 13.18
CA ALA A 611 9.65 4.20 13.30
C ALA A 611 9.30 4.46 14.76
N LEU A 612 9.29 5.75 15.14
CA LEU A 612 9.03 6.25 16.49
C LEU A 612 7.87 7.25 16.49
N SER A 613 7.04 7.28 15.45
CA SER A 613 6.01 8.30 15.29
C SER A 613 4.91 8.22 16.33
N ASN A 614 4.14 9.30 16.45
CA ASN A 614 2.99 9.40 17.36
C ASN A 614 3.32 9.06 18.82
N ASN A 615 4.44 9.56 19.31
CA ASN A 615 4.88 9.38 20.70
C ASN A 615 4.94 10.73 21.44
N LYS A 616 5.45 10.72 22.67
CA LYS A 616 5.61 11.93 23.51
C LYS A 616 7.09 12.31 23.67
N ILE A 617 7.92 12.04 22.67
CA ILE A 617 9.37 12.22 22.76
C ILE A 617 9.71 13.71 22.74
N LYS A 618 10.50 14.16 23.72
CA LYS A 618 10.90 15.57 23.89
C LYS A 618 12.41 15.76 23.74
N GLY A 619 12.82 17.00 23.50
CA GLY A 619 14.22 17.42 23.49
C GLY A 619 14.80 17.51 22.08
N ALA A 620 16.11 17.40 21.98
CA ALA A 620 16.80 17.42 20.69
C ALA A 620 16.79 16.03 20.03
N ILE A 621 16.71 15.98 18.71
CA ILE A 621 16.98 14.74 17.95
C ILE A 621 18.48 14.44 18.09
N PRO A 622 18.87 13.28 18.66
CA PRO A 622 20.27 12.99 18.90
C PRO A 622 21.08 12.77 17.63
N SER A 623 22.32 13.24 17.58
CA SER A 623 23.11 13.17 16.34
C SER A 623 23.48 11.74 15.92
N TRP A 624 23.47 10.79 16.85
CA TRP A 624 23.75 9.39 16.58
C TRP A 624 22.57 8.63 15.95
N LEU A 625 21.39 9.25 15.89
CA LEU A 625 20.20 8.66 15.27
C LEU A 625 20.30 8.66 13.74
N TRP A 626 21.10 9.58 13.18
CA TRP A 626 21.38 9.70 11.75
C TRP A 626 22.37 8.62 11.27
N LYS A 627 21.95 7.35 11.33
CA LYS A 627 22.78 6.20 10.97
C LYS A 627 22.84 6.04 9.45
N SER A 628 24.01 5.70 8.92
CA SER A 628 24.22 5.56 7.47
C SER A 628 23.49 4.38 6.85
N SER A 629 23.07 3.39 7.65
CA SER A 629 22.31 2.20 7.24
C SER A 629 20.81 2.45 7.04
N LEU A 630 20.29 3.61 7.47
CA LEU A 630 18.85 3.89 7.42
C LEU A 630 18.33 4.04 5.99
N VAL A 631 17.25 3.31 5.73
CA VAL A 631 16.38 3.38 4.55
C VAL A 631 15.16 4.23 4.86
N MET A 632 14.60 4.12 6.07
CA MET A 632 13.46 4.90 6.54
C MET A 632 13.66 5.35 7.99
N LEU A 633 13.38 6.63 8.24
CA LEU A 633 13.34 7.20 9.58
C LEU A 633 12.04 8.00 9.75
N ASP A 634 11.17 7.52 10.64
CA ASP A 634 9.94 8.20 11.01
C ASP A 634 9.97 8.67 12.47
N LEU A 635 10.06 9.99 12.65
CA LEU A 635 10.02 10.68 13.95
C LEU A 635 8.81 11.60 14.05
N SER A 636 7.82 11.43 13.18
CA SER A 636 6.67 12.32 13.06
C SER A 636 5.79 12.29 14.32
N PHE A 637 4.93 13.29 14.49
CA PHE A 637 3.97 13.37 15.62
C PHE A 637 4.63 13.18 17.00
N ASN A 638 5.64 13.99 17.28
CA ASN A 638 6.37 14.00 18.54
C ASN A 638 6.51 15.44 19.09
N MET A 639 7.37 15.65 20.09
CA MET A 639 7.63 16.95 20.69
C MET A 639 9.12 17.36 20.61
N PHE A 640 9.83 16.92 19.56
CA PHE A 640 11.21 17.33 19.35
C PHE A 640 11.31 18.83 19.09
N THR A 641 12.32 19.50 19.64
CA THR A 641 12.47 20.96 19.56
C THR A 641 13.65 21.41 18.70
N THR A 642 14.71 20.62 18.61
CA THR A 642 15.97 20.99 17.94
C THR A 642 16.71 19.75 17.42
N LEU A 643 17.80 19.95 16.69
CA LEU A 643 18.76 18.91 16.32
C LEU A 643 20.07 19.13 17.12
N GLU A 644 20.72 18.05 17.59
CA GLU A 644 22.00 18.18 18.31
C GLU A 644 23.16 18.68 17.44
N LYS A 645 23.15 18.40 16.13
CA LYS A 645 24.19 18.78 15.17
C LYS A 645 23.62 19.06 13.77
N SER A 646 24.42 19.82 13.00
CA SER A 646 24.39 20.17 11.55
C SER A 646 23.08 19.99 10.78
N PRO A 647 22.64 21.00 10.01
CA PRO A 647 21.55 20.80 9.06
C PRO A 647 21.92 19.81 7.95
N LEU A 648 23.19 19.64 7.56
CA LEU A 648 23.58 18.61 6.60
C LEU A 648 23.78 17.26 7.30
N ILE A 649 23.07 16.23 6.87
CA ILE A 649 23.02 14.91 7.50
C ILE A 649 23.40 13.83 6.48
N GLN A 650 24.38 12.98 6.77
CA GLN A 650 24.87 11.98 5.83
C GLN A 650 24.17 10.62 6.00
N ILE A 651 23.23 10.31 5.10
CA ILE A 651 22.44 9.07 5.12
C ILE A 651 22.25 8.59 3.66
N PRO A 652 23.23 7.85 3.10
CA PRO A 652 23.32 7.61 1.66
C PRO A 652 22.21 6.71 1.09
N PHE A 653 21.55 5.89 1.91
CA PHE A 653 20.53 4.92 1.49
C PHE A 653 19.11 5.32 1.88
N LEU A 654 18.88 6.59 2.27
CA LEU A 654 17.58 7.05 2.78
C LEU A 654 16.58 7.25 1.65
N TYR A 655 15.44 6.56 1.75
CA TYR A 655 14.27 6.73 0.88
C TYR A 655 13.17 7.54 1.56
N PHE A 656 13.01 7.43 2.88
CA PHE A 656 11.92 8.09 3.60
C PHE A 656 12.42 8.81 4.85
N LEU A 657 12.12 10.11 4.94
CA LEU A 657 12.38 10.92 6.13
C LEU A 657 11.14 11.70 6.55
N TYR A 658 10.55 11.30 7.67
CA TYR A 658 9.37 11.94 8.25
C TYR A 658 9.74 12.63 9.57
N LEU A 659 9.72 13.95 9.58
CA LEU A 659 9.94 14.82 10.74
C LEU A 659 8.72 15.68 11.08
N ASN A 660 7.60 15.46 10.39
CA ASN A 660 6.40 16.26 10.48
C ASN A 660 5.71 16.22 11.85
N PHE A 661 4.93 17.25 12.17
CA PHE A 661 4.22 17.37 13.45
C PHE A 661 5.16 17.27 14.67
N ASN A 662 6.11 18.19 14.73
CA ASN A 662 7.02 18.37 15.85
C ASN A 662 7.10 19.86 16.25
N ARG A 663 8.10 20.24 17.04
CA ARG A 663 8.38 21.63 17.43
C ARG A 663 9.78 22.07 16.98
N LEU A 664 10.32 21.42 15.94
CA LEU A 664 11.69 21.62 15.48
C LEU A 664 11.88 23.04 14.97
N GLN A 665 12.94 23.70 15.41
CA GLN A 665 13.28 25.08 15.02
C GLN A 665 14.65 25.17 14.36
N GLY A 666 14.94 26.32 13.73
CA GLY A 666 16.21 26.59 13.06
C GLY A 666 16.15 26.27 11.56
N SER A 667 17.25 25.77 11.01
CA SER A 667 17.32 25.43 9.58
C SER A 667 16.79 24.02 9.32
N ILE A 668 16.14 23.82 8.17
CA ILE A 668 15.72 22.50 7.68
C ILE A 668 16.94 21.56 7.60
N PRO A 669 16.85 20.33 8.14
CA PRO A 669 17.87 19.32 7.94
C PRO A 669 17.82 18.75 6.52
N ILE A 670 18.94 18.70 5.82
CA ILE A 670 19.08 18.20 4.46
C ILE A 670 19.82 16.86 4.52
N PRO A 671 19.15 15.76 4.16
CA PRO A 671 19.80 14.47 4.02
C PRO A 671 20.62 14.43 2.72
N LEU A 672 21.90 14.07 2.85
CA LEU A 672 22.79 13.74 1.75
C LEU A 672 22.60 12.27 1.41
N THR A 673 21.59 12.00 0.59
CA THR A 673 21.24 10.66 0.10
C THR A 673 21.70 10.43 -1.34
N SER A 674 21.98 9.18 -1.69
CA SER A 674 22.27 8.71 -3.06
C SER A 674 21.16 7.81 -3.61
N SER A 675 20.06 7.66 -2.88
CA SER A 675 18.88 6.93 -3.35
C SER A 675 18.33 7.54 -4.63
N ASP A 676 17.81 6.68 -5.50
CA ASP A 676 17.19 7.02 -6.78
C ASP A 676 15.80 7.67 -6.62
N GLN A 677 15.14 7.44 -5.49
CA GLN A 677 13.92 8.12 -5.08
C GLN A 677 13.97 8.50 -3.60
N PHE A 678 13.34 9.62 -3.24
CA PHE A 678 13.35 10.14 -1.87
C PHE A 678 12.08 10.91 -1.51
N VAL A 679 11.50 10.61 -0.35
CA VAL A 679 10.36 11.30 0.27
C VAL A 679 10.84 12.09 1.48
N PHE A 680 10.51 13.38 1.49
CA PHE A 680 10.95 14.31 2.52
C PHE A 680 9.81 15.13 3.09
N ASP A 681 9.40 14.83 4.33
CA ASP A 681 8.35 15.57 5.04
C ASP A 681 8.89 16.21 6.33
N CYS A 682 8.99 17.55 6.32
CA CYS A 682 9.34 18.38 7.48
C CYS A 682 8.20 19.33 7.88
N SER A 683 6.97 19.05 7.44
CA SER A 683 5.83 19.93 7.66
C SER A 683 5.44 20.07 9.14
N ASN A 684 4.63 21.07 9.48
CA ASN A 684 4.08 21.26 10.84
C ASN A 684 5.20 21.33 11.91
N ASN A 685 6.10 22.30 11.74
CA ASN A 685 7.25 22.56 12.62
C ASN A 685 7.47 24.07 12.79
N ASN A 686 8.59 24.47 13.39
CA ASN A 686 9.00 25.87 13.62
C ASN A 686 10.30 26.23 12.85
N PHE A 687 10.62 25.55 11.75
CA PHE A 687 11.82 25.86 10.96
C PHE A 687 11.74 27.25 10.34
N SER A 688 12.83 28.01 10.38
CA SER A 688 12.88 29.42 9.97
C SER A 688 13.68 29.68 8.69
N SER A 689 14.52 28.73 8.28
CA SER A 689 15.39 28.87 7.09
C SER A 689 15.61 27.56 6.36
N ILE A 690 15.93 27.66 5.08
CA ILE A 690 16.32 26.55 4.20
C ILE A 690 17.62 26.92 3.48
N GLU A 691 18.47 25.93 3.20
CA GLU A 691 19.74 26.16 2.51
C GLU A 691 19.51 26.56 1.04
N PRO A 692 20.18 27.59 0.50
CA PRO A 692 19.91 28.11 -0.85
C PRO A 692 20.15 27.12 -2.01
N ASN A 693 21.05 26.14 -1.87
CA ASN A 693 21.36 25.10 -2.85
C ASN A 693 20.63 23.78 -2.61
N VAL A 694 19.55 23.77 -1.81
CA VAL A 694 18.81 22.56 -1.40
C VAL A 694 18.48 21.63 -2.58
N GLY A 695 18.13 22.16 -3.74
CA GLY A 695 17.78 21.34 -4.90
C GLY A 695 18.95 20.56 -5.52
N ARG A 696 20.20 20.88 -5.17
CA ARG A 696 21.37 20.03 -5.52
C ARG A 696 21.46 18.78 -4.66
N TYR A 697 21.03 18.87 -3.41
CA TYR A 697 21.08 17.77 -2.45
C TYR A 697 19.87 16.85 -2.58
N LEU A 698 18.71 17.42 -2.89
CA LEU A 698 17.45 16.69 -3.01
C LEU A 698 17.16 16.25 -4.46
N ARG A 699 18.19 16.02 -5.28
CA ARG A 699 18.04 15.86 -6.73
C ARG A 699 17.03 14.78 -7.14
N ASN A 700 16.91 13.72 -6.36
CA ASN A 700 16.03 12.58 -6.62
C ASN A 700 14.78 12.58 -5.73
N ALA A 701 14.42 13.73 -5.13
CA ALA A 701 13.24 13.84 -4.30
C ALA A 701 11.96 13.80 -5.17
N VAL A 702 11.05 12.89 -4.83
CA VAL A 702 9.75 12.74 -5.47
C VAL A 702 8.68 13.55 -4.73
N ILE A 703 8.80 13.64 -3.40
CA ILE A 703 7.91 14.41 -2.54
C ILE A 703 8.73 15.31 -1.62
N ILE A 704 8.42 16.61 -1.64
CA ILE A 704 8.95 17.60 -0.69
C ILE A 704 7.77 18.30 -0.03
N ASN A 705 7.58 18.07 1.27
CA ASN A 705 6.59 18.75 2.09
C ASN A 705 7.28 19.55 3.21
N LEU A 706 7.29 20.88 3.05
CA LEU A 706 7.84 21.84 4.02
C LEU A 706 6.76 22.76 4.58
N SER A 707 5.49 22.40 4.41
CA SER A 707 4.36 23.24 4.77
C SER A 707 4.26 23.51 6.28
N LYS A 708 3.55 24.58 6.67
CA LYS A 708 3.27 24.93 8.07
C LYS A 708 4.55 25.05 8.91
N ASN A 709 5.45 25.91 8.46
CA ASN A 709 6.70 26.27 9.13
C ASN A 709 6.82 27.80 9.24
N LYS A 710 8.02 28.31 9.51
CA LYS A 710 8.34 29.75 9.53
C LYS A 710 9.39 30.11 8.49
N LEU A 711 9.46 29.36 7.39
CA LEU A 711 10.48 29.56 6.34
C LEU A 711 10.26 30.91 5.68
N SER A 712 11.33 31.69 5.54
CA SER A 712 11.27 33.05 4.99
C SER A 712 12.36 33.28 3.94
N GLY A 713 12.27 34.39 3.21
CA GLY A 713 13.13 34.68 2.07
C GLY A 713 12.52 34.18 0.78
N PHE A 714 13.33 33.97 -0.26
CA PHE A 714 12.84 33.56 -1.58
C PHE A 714 12.83 32.04 -1.66
N ILE A 715 11.90 31.49 -2.44
CA ILE A 715 11.95 30.07 -2.81
C ILE A 715 13.29 29.83 -3.55
N PRO A 716 14.18 28.94 -3.06
CA PRO A 716 15.53 28.81 -3.62
C PRO A 716 15.51 28.36 -5.07
N HIS A 717 16.20 29.08 -5.97
CA HIS A 717 16.24 28.73 -7.39
C HIS A 717 16.87 27.35 -7.67
N SER A 718 17.66 26.82 -6.73
CA SER A 718 18.23 25.48 -6.86
C SER A 718 17.20 24.36 -6.98
N ILE A 719 15.95 24.54 -6.52
CA ILE A 719 14.88 23.53 -6.70
C ILE A 719 14.60 23.25 -8.18
N CYS A 720 15.00 24.14 -9.09
CA CYS A 720 14.88 23.88 -10.52
C CYS A 720 15.81 22.73 -10.98
N SER A 721 16.79 22.30 -10.18
CA SER A 721 17.68 21.17 -10.50
C SER A 721 17.19 19.81 -9.98
N LEU A 722 16.02 19.75 -9.35
CA LEU A 722 15.38 18.48 -8.97
C LEU A 722 15.10 17.66 -10.24
N ASN A 723 15.04 16.34 -10.09
CA ASN A 723 14.63 15.37 -11.10
C ASN A 723 13.44 14.58 -10.55
N ASN A 724 12.40 14.39 -11.35
CA ASN A 724 11.27 13.54 -11.02
C ASN A 724 10.49 13.97 -9.75
N ILE A 725 10.37 15.27 -9.52
CA ILE A 725 9.56 15.80 -8.41
C ILE A 725 8.08 15.73 -8.80
N GLU A 726 7.28 14.98 -8.05
CA GLU A 726 5.84 14.84 -8.28
C GLU A 726 5.03 15.78 -7.38
N ILE A 727 5.43 15.94 -6.12
CA ILE A 727 4.70 16.74 -5.12
C ILE A 727 5.62 17.76 -4.44
N MET A 728 5.22 19.03 -4.48
CA MET A 728 5.87 20.11 -3.75
C MET A 728 4.84 20.93 -2.96
N ASP A 729 4.92 20.84 -1.62
CA ASP A 729 4.11 21.66 -0.72
C ASP A 729 4.99 22.56 0.17
N LEU A 730 4.90 23.86 -0.06
CA LEU A 730 5.58 24.93 0.70
C LEU A 730 4.58 25.85 1.42
N SER A 731 3.33 25.42 1.55
CA SER A 731 2.21 26.24 2.06
C SER A 731 2.40 26.67 3.52
N HIS A 732 1.72 27.73 3.95
CA HIS A 732 1.75 28.25 5.31
C HIS A 732 3.19 28.52 5.80
N ASN A 733 3.88 29.39 5.08
CA ASN A 733 5.23 29.87 5.38
C ASN A 733 5.30 31.39 5.16
N TYR A 734 6.50 31.98 5.17
CA TYR A 734 6.76 33.39 4.90
C TYR A 734 7.61 33.57 3.64
N PHE A 735 7.48 32.68 2.65
CA PHE A 735 8.21 32.83 1.39
C PHE A 735 7.73 34.07 0.63
N SER A 736 8.69 34.78 0.05
CA SER A 736 8.53 36.04 -0.67
C SER A 736 9.16 35.96 -2.06
N GLY A 737 8.95 37.00 -2.88
CA GLY A 737 9.44 37.03 -4.26
C GLY A 737 8.47 36.34 -5.23
N PRO A 738 8.87 36.23 -6.51
CA PRO A 738 8.06 35.57 -7.54
C PRO A 738 8.11 34.04 -7.42
N VAL A 739 7.05 33.40 -7.90
CA VAL A 739 7.01 31.94 -8.13
C VAL A 739 8.10 31.60 -9.16
N PRO A 740 9.08 30.73 -8.85
CA PRO A 740 10.11 30.35 -9.83
C PRO A 740 9.49 29.74 -11.08
N SER A 741 9.82 30.28 -12.26
CA SER A 741 9.18 29.87 -13.52
C SER A 741 9.35 28.38 -13.82
N CYS A 742 10.47 27.80 -13.40
CA CYS A 742 10.75 26.37 -13.56
C CYS A 742 9.67 25.48 -12.93
N LEU A 743 9.00 25.89 -11.85
CA LEU A 743 7.95 25.07 -11.24
C LEU A 743 6.72 24.89 -12.15
N MET A 744 6.47 25.87 -13.03
CA MET A 744 5.39 25.85 -14.01
C MET A 744 5.84 25.29 -15.38
N GLU A 745 7.15 25.23 -15.64
CA GLU A 745 7.73 24.77 -16.91
C GLU A 745 8.03 23.26 -16.93
N ARG A 746 7.88 22.58 -15.79
CA ARG A 746 8.23 21.16 -15.61
C ARG A 746 7.15 20.20 -16.11
N ASP A 747 7.59 19.00 -16.50
CA ASP A 747 6.77 17.91 -17.04
C ASP A 747 6.66 16.70 -16.08
N ASP A 748 7.19 16.83 -14.87
CA ASP A 748 7.14 15.82 -13.81
C ASP A 748 6.26 16.20 -12.62
N LEU A 749 6.04 17.50 -12.37
CA LEU A 749 5.27 18.00 -11.22
C LEU A 749 3.76 17.78 -11.38
N ILE A 750 3.15 17.14 -10.38
CA ILE A 750 1.71 16.81 -10.30
C ILE A 750 1.01 17.79 -9.36
N ILE A 751 1.60 18.08 -8.20
CA ILE A 751 0.99 18.95 -7.17
C ILE A 751 1.95 20.08 -6.80
N LEU A 752 1.47 21.31 -6.94
CA LEU A 752 2.15 22.51 -6.47
C LEU A 752 1.28 23.27 -5.48
N LYS A 753 1.70 23.31 -4.21
CA LYS A 753 1.01 24.06 -3.16
C LYS A 753 1.93 25.10 -2.52
N LEU A 754 1.51 26.36 -2.60
CA LEU A 754 2.22 27.56 -2.13
C LEU A 754 1.29 28.49 -1.32
N ARG A 755 0.14 27.98 -0.86
CA ARG A 755 -0.88 28.69 -0.09
C ARG A 755 -0.29 29.44 1.10
N GLU A 756 -0.87 30.57 1.47
CA GLU A 756 -0.57 31.33 2.70
C GLU A 756 0.93 31.59 2.85
N ASN A 757 1.45 32.39 1.90
CA ASN A 757 2.81 32.92 1.87
C ASN A 757 2.73 34.43 1.56
N ILE A 758 3.85 35.08 1.25
CA ILE A 758 3.92 36.49 0.85
C ILE A 758 4.52 36.65 -0.56
N LEU A 759 4.23 35.68 -1.44
CA LEU A 759 4.69 35.64 -2.82
C LEU A 759 4.02 36.76 -3.63
N HIS A 760 4.74 37.36 -4.57
CA HIS A 760 4.24 38.48 -5.39
C HIS A 760 4.74 38.38 -6.84
N GLY A 761 4.29 39.27 -7.71
CA GLY A 761 4.55 39.19 -9.14
C GLY A 761 3.54 38.29 -9.86
N THR A 762 3.81 37.95 -11.11
CA THR A 762 2.84 37.24 -11.98
C THR A 762 3.06 35.72 -11.96
N ILE A 763 2.00 34.96 -12.24
CA ILE A 763 2.12 33.52 -12.52
C ILE A 763 2.93 33.35 -13.83
N PRO A 764 3.97 32.50 -13.86
CA PRO A 764 4.79 32.28 -15.05
C PRO A 764 3.99 31.82 -16.28
N GLU A 765 4.25 32.40 -17.45
CA GLU A 765 3.49 32.11 -18.68
C GLU A 765 4.02 30.91 -19.50
N ASN A 766 5.22 30.40 -19.22
CA ASN A 766 5.92 29.43 -20.08
C ASN A 766 5.52 27.95 -19.84
N ILE A 767 4.24 27.67 -19.58
CA ILE A 767 3.77 26.29 -19.32
C ILE A 767 3.86 25.46 -20.60
N ARG A 768 4.61 24.36 -20.56
CA ARG A 768 4.88 23.50 -21.73
C ARG A 768 3.71 22.58 -22.05
N GLN A 769 3.63 22.16 -23.32
CA GLN A 769 2.71 21.10 -23.73
C GLN A 769 3.07 19.79 -23.02
N GLY A 770 2.06 19.08 -22.51
CA GLY A 770 2.27 17.87 -21.70
C GLY A 770 2.48 18.15 -20.20
N CYS A 771 2.08 19.34 -19.72
CA CYS A 771 2.02 19.65 -18.31
C CYS A 771 1.19 18.61 -17.54
N LYS A 772 1.77 18.05 -16.47
CA LYS A 772 1.16 17.01 -15.62
C LYS A 772 0.51 17.53 -14.35
N LEU A 773 0.49 18.86 -14.14
CA LEU A 773 -0.09 19.45 -12.94
C LEU A 773 -1.58 19.12 -12.85
N GLN A 774 -1.96 18.52 -11.73
CA GLN A 774 -3.34 18.24 -11.33
C GLN A 774 -3.83 19.26 -10.30
N THR A 775 -2.93 19.74 -9.42
CA THR A 775 -3.27 20.77 -8.42
C THR A 775 -2.30 21.94 -8.48
N ILE A 776 -2.87 23.15 -8.54
CA ILE A 776 -2.17 24.42 -8.32
C ILE A 776 -2.89 25.19 -7.21
N ASP A 777 -2.21 25.40 -6.08
CA ASP A 777 -2.72 26.18 -4.95
C ASP A 777 -1.78 27.35 -4.61
N LEU A 778 -2.24 28.56 -4.89
CA LEU A 778 -1.58 29.84 -4.65
C LEU A 778 -2.40 30.72 -3.69
N ASN A 779 -3.41 30.17 -3.01
CA ASN A 779 -4.34 30.95 -2.19
C ASN A 779 -3.64 31.77 -1.10
N GLY A 780 -4.06 33.01 -0.86
CA GLY A 780 -3.52 33.80 0.27
C GLY A 780 -2.09 34.26 0.03
N ASN A 781 -1.86 34.97 -1.07
CA ASN A 781 -0.57 35.55 -1.45
C ASN A 781 -0.77 37.00 -1.95
N HIS A 782 0.25 37.58 -2.59
CA HIS A 782 0.22 38.89 -3.24
C HIS A 782 0.47 38.78 -4.76
N ILE A 783 0.03 37.68 -5.38
CA ILE A 783 0.19 37.43 -6.82
C ILE A 783 -0.67 38.42 -7.61
N GLU A 784 -0.09 39.02 -8.64
CA GLU A 784 -0.70 40.03 -9.50
C GLU A 784 -0.74 39.59 -10.97
N GLY A 785 -1.31 40.42 -11.84
CA GLY A 785 -1.42 40.16 -13.27
C GLY A 785 -2.59 39.22 -13.62
N ALA A 786 -2.67 38.85 -14.89
CA ALA A 786 -3.73 37.97 -15.40
C ALA A 786 -3.34 36.49 -15.32
N LEU A 787 -4.34 35.62 -15.27
CA LEU A 787 -4.13 34.17 -15.38
C LEU A 787 -3.54 33.82 -16.77
N PRO A 788 -2.42 33.08 -16.83
CA PRO A 788 -1.77 32.78 -18.11
C PRO A 788 -2.59 31.76 -18.91
N ARG A 789 -2.85 32.07 -20.19
CA ARG A 789 -3.59 31.17 -21.10
C ARG A 789 -2.91 29.82 -21.32
N SER A 790 -1.60 29.75 -21.11
CA SER A 790 -0.83 28.51 -21.20
C SER A 790 -1.21 27.46 -20.16
N LEU A 791 -2.01 27.80 -19.13
CA LEU A 791 -2.61 26.80 -18.22
C LEU A 791 -3.48 25.77 -18.98
N THR A 792 -3.99 26.11 -20.17
CA THR A 792 -4.68 25.15 -21.07
C THR A 792 -3.82 23.96 -21.51
N ASN A 793 -2.49 24.05 -21.34
CA ASN A 793 -1.57 22.95 -21.62
C ASN A 793 -1.58 21.86 -20.53
N CYS A 794 -2.09 22.15 -19.32
CA CYS A 794 -2.22 21.19 -18.22
C CYS A 794 -3.56 20.45 -18.32
N ARG A 795 -3.64 19.46 -19.21
CA ARG A 795 -4.89 18.71 -19.49
C ARG A 795 -5.40 17.91 -18.29
N ASP A 796 -4.51 17.57 -17.37
CA ASP A 796 -4.81 16.79 -16.16
C ASP A 796 -5.21 17.67 -14.97
N LEU A 797 -5.26 19.01 -15.13
CA LEU A 797 -5.57 19.94 -14.05
C LEU A 797 -6.98 19.71 -13.48
N GLU A 798 -7.05 19.43 -12.19
CA GLU A 798 -8.28 19.17 -11.44
C GLU A 798 -8.63 20.32 -10.48
N VAL A 799 -7.62 20.89 -9.82
CA VAL A 799 -7.78 21.93 -8.79
C VAL A 799 -6.94 23.16 -9.12
N LEU A 800 -7.61 24.30 -9.23
CA LEU A 800 -6.98 25.61 -9.28
C LEU A 800 -7.52 26.51 -8.16
N ASP A 801 -6.70 26.76 -7.14
CA ASP A 801 -7.00 27.72 -6.08
C ASP A 801 -6.02 28.89 -6.14
N VAL A 802 -6.52 30.05 -6.58
CA VAL A 802 -5.75 31.31 -6.64
C VAL A 802 -6.46 32.42 -5.85
N GLY A 803 -7.31 32.04 -4.91
CA GLY A 803 -8.07 32.98 -4.10
C GLY A 803 -7.20 33.88 -3.22
N ASN A 804 -7.75 34.99 -2.75
CA ASN A 804 -7.10 35.93 -1.85
C ASN A 804 -5.75 36.43 -2.41
N ASN A 805 -5.78 37.02 -3.60
CA ASN A 805 -4.62 37.56 -4.32
C ASN A 805 -4.98 38.92 -4.98
N GLN A 806 -4.15 39.41 -5.89
CA GLN A 806 -4.35 40.66 -6.65
C GLN A 806 -4.50 40.39 -8.15
N ILE A 807 -5.09 39.25 -8.52
CA ILE A 807 -5.25 38.84 -9.92
C ILE A 807 -6.27 39.74 -10.61
N VAL A 808 -5.93 40.17 -11.82
CA VAL A 808 -6.73 41.05 -12.68
C VAL A 808 -7.16 40.33 -13.97
N GLY A 809 -8.10 40.92 -14.70
CA GLY A 809 -8.59 40.41 -15.98
C GLY A 809 -10.03 39.91 -15.92
N SER A 810 -10.47 39.27 -17.00
CA SER A 810 -11.82 38.71 -17.11
C SER A 810 -11.90 37.27 -16.61
N PHE A 811 -13.12 36.74 -16.46
CA PHE A 811 -13.34 35.34 -16.13
C PHE A 811 -12.64 34.42 -17.16
N PRO A 812 -11.85 33.41 -16.73
CA PRO A 812 -11.05 32.58 -17.63
C PRO A 812 -11.90 31.51 -18.32
N SER A 813 -12.82 31.92 -19.21
CA SER A 813 -13.72 31.03 -19.96
C SER A 813 -13.01 29.92 -20.74
N TRP A 814 -11.81 30.21 -21.23
CA TRP A 814 -10.93 29.28 -21.94
C TRP A 814 -10.52 28.06 -21.10
N MET A 815 -10.59 28.11 -19.76
CA MET A 815 -10.38 26.95 -18.90
C MET A 815 -11.48 25.90 -19.05
N GLY A 816 -12.62 26.26 -19.63
CA GLY A 816 -13.73 25.34 -19.89
C GLY A 816 -13.37 24.18 -20.81
N ALA A 817 -12.26 24.29 -21.54
CA ALA A 817 -11.71 23.23 -22.39
C ALA A 817 -10.89 22.17 -21.62
N LEU A 818 -10.60 22.38 -20.32
CA LEU A 818 -9.88 21.43 -19.49
C LEU A 818 -10.81 20.28 -19.05
N PRO A 819 -10.51 19.03 -19.41
CA PRO A 819 -11.45 17.91 -19.24
C PRO A 819 -11.65 17.48 -17.79
N ASN A 820 -10.60 17.59 -16.96
CA ASN A 820 -10.60 17.09 -15.58
C ASN A 820 -10.81 18.19 -14.53
N LEU A 821 -11.01 19.44 -14.94
CA LEU A 821 -11.11 20.57 -14.02
C LEU A 821 -12.38 20.47 -13.18
N ARG A 822 -12.18 20.28 -11.86
CA ARG A 822 -13.22 20.06 -10.86
C ARG A 822 -13.42 21.29 -9.98
N ILE A 823 -12.33 21.95 -9.57
CA ILE A 823 -12.38 23.02 -8.57
C ILE A 823 -11.70 24.27 -9.11
N ILE A 824 -12.43 25.39 -9.06
CA ILE A 824 -11.91 26.72 -9.35
C ILE A 824 -12.25 27.66 -8.20
N VAL A 825 -11.22 28.19 -7.54
CA VAL A 825 -11.35 29.21 -6.48
C VAL A 825 -10.61 30.48 -6.90
N LEU A 826 -11.37 31.51 -7.27
CA LEU A 826 -10.88 32.84 -7.68
C LEU A 826 -11.27 33.94 -6.67
N ARG A 827 -11.79 33.56 -5.49
CA ARG A 827 -12.31 34.48 -4.48
C ARG A 827 -11.35 35.62 -4.14
N SER A 828 -11.86 36.79 -3.78
CA SER A 828 -11.05 37.89 -3.22
C SER A 828 -9.87 38.26 -4.12
N ASN A 829 -10.18 38.66 -5.36
CA ASN A 829 -9.24 39.15 -6.37
C ASN A 829 -9.79 40.45 -7.00
N GLN A 830 -9.18 40.92 -8.09
CA GLN A 830 -9.59 42.12 -8.85
C GLN A 830 -10.17 41.76 -10.23
N LEU A 831 -10.73 40.56 -10.39
CA LEU A 831 -11.31 40.10 -11.65
C LEU A 831 -12.59 40.86 -11.98
N ASN A 832 -12.81 41.16 -13.26
CA ASN A 832 -13.93 41.98 -13.71
C ASN A 832 -14.60 41.42 -14.98
N GLY A 833 -15.55 42.19 -15.52
CA GLY A 833 -16.31 41.81 -16.71
C GLY A 833 -17.42 40.82 -16.39
N THR A 834 -17.92 40.15 -17.42
CA THR A 834 -19.05 39.21 -17.32
C THR A 834 -18.56 37.77 -17.30
N ILE A 835 -19.33 36.86 -16.71
CA ILE A 835 -19.18 35.41 -16.93
C ILE A 835 -19.79 34.98 -18.28
N ARG A 836 -19.33 35.62 -19.36
CA ARG A 836 -19.66 35.26 -20.74
C ARG A 836 -18.37 35.16 -21.53
N ASP A 837 -18.22 34.04 -22.25
CA ASP A 837 -17.38 33.87 -23.44
C ASP A 837 -17.50 32.40 -23.86
N LEU A 838 -18.63 32.04 -24.45
CA LEU A 838 -18.81 30.76 -25.16
C LEU A 838 -18.81 31.05 -26.66
N GLU A 839 -17.79 31.76 -27.16
CA GLU A 839 -17.51 31.76 -28.60
C GLU A 839 -17.00 30.35 -28.95
N ASN A 840 -17.94 29.41 -29.16
CA ASN A 840 -17.85 28.11 -29.88
C ASN A 840 -18.75 27.03 -29.23
N ASP A 841 -19.45 26.26 -30.07
CA ASP A 841 -20.44 25.18 -29.82
C ASP A 841 -19.95 23.96 -28.99
N TYR A 842 -18.90 24.08 -28.18
CA TYR A 842 -18.39 22.97 -27.35
C TYR A 842 -19.02 22.95 -25.95
N GLN A 843 -19.02 21.78 -25.31
CA GLN A 843 -19.43 21.59 -23.92
C GLN A 843 -18.29 22.07 -23.01
N HIS A 844 -18.49 23.12 -22.23
CA HIS A 844 -17.45 23.74 -21.39
C HIS A 844 -17.66 23.38 -19.91
N PHE A 845 -16.58 23.20 -19.14
CA PHE A 845 -16.66 22.99 -17.67
C PHE A 845 -17.53 21.81 -17.20
N THR A 846 -17.55 20.72 -17.95
CA THR A 846 -18.43 19.56 -17.69
C THR A 846 -18.17 18.87 -16.35
N SER A 847 -16.96 18.99 -15.82
CA SER A 847 -16.46 18.28 -14.63
C SER A 847 -16.47 19.14 -13.36
N LEU A 848 -16.85 20.43 -13.45
CA LEU A 848 -16.81 21.34 -12.30
C LEU A 848 -17.74 20.88 -11.17
N GLN A 849 -17.22 20.95 -9.95
CA GLN A 849 -17.93 20.64 -8.71
C GLN A 849 -17.95 21.81 -7.72
N ILE A 850 -16.89 22.61 -7.66
CA ILE A 850 -16.80 23.75 -6.75
C ILE A 850 -16.34 24.97 -7.55
N VAL A 851 -17.13 26.03 -7.48
CA VAL A 851 -16.84 27.31 -8.14
C VAL A 851 -17.00 28.44 -7.14
N ASP A 852 -15.89 29.11 -6.79
CA ASP A 852 -15.90 30.26 -5.89
C ASP A 852 -15.32 31.49 -6.60
N LEU A 853 -16.20 32.42 -6.98
CA LEU A 853 -15.88 33.70 -7.63
C LEU A 853 -16.12 34.88 -6.68
N SER A 854 -16.32 34.62 -5.40
CA SER A 854 -16.78 35.63 -4.44
C SER A 854 -15.80 36.79 -4.29
N SER A 855 -16.30 37.97 -3.90
CA SER A 855 -15.45 39.14 -3.61
C SER A 855 -14.53 39.54 -4.78
N ASN A 856 -15.13 39.82 -5.94
CA ASN A 856 -14.46 40.31 -7.14
C ASN A 856 -15.22 41.55 -7.69
N HIS A 857 -14.91 41.95 -8.92
CA HIS A 857 -15.59 43.03 -9.65
C HIS A 857 -16.39 42.50 -10.85
N PHE A 858 -16.87 41.26 -10.80
CA PHE A 858 -17.71 40.71 -11.87
C PHE A 858 -19.04 41.44 -11.96
N SER A 859 -19.56 41.60 -13.17
CA SER A 859 -20.77 42.35 -13.46
C SER A 859 -21.56 41.74 -14.61
N GLY A 860 -22.69 42.37 -14.97
CA GLY A 860 -23.57 41.89 -16.03
C GLY A 860 -24.49 40.76 -15.59
N HIS A 861 -25.22 40.21 -16.55
CA HIS A 861 -26.27 39.22 -16.29
C HIS A 861 -25.68 37.82 -16.15
N LEU A 862 -26.28 37.00 -15.27
CA LEU A 862 -26.00 35.57 -15.19
C LEU A 862 -26.70 34.84 -16.34
N HIS A 863 -25.95 34.11 -17.17
CA HIS A 863 -26.46 33.46 -18.38
C HIS A 863 -26.98 32.06 -18.12
N LEU A 864 -28.16 31.75 -18.66
CA LEU A 864 -28.76 30.42 -18.48
C LEU A 864 -27.87 29.32 -19.08
N GLU A 865 -27.22 29.60 -20.22
CA GLU A 865 -26.38 28.66 -20.96
C GLU A 865 -25.13 28.25 -20.16
N TRP A 866 -24.65 29.09 -19.26
CA TRP A 866 -23.47 28.78 -18.43
C TRP A 866 -23.78 27.64 -17.45
N PHE A 867 -24.91 27.72 -16.75
CA PHE A 867 -25.35 26.68 -15.82
C PHE A 867 -25.77 25.39 -16.53
N GLU A 868 -26.27 25.47 -17.78
CA GLU A 868 -26.60 24.29 -18.59
C GLU A 868 -25.38 23.46 -19.01
N ASN A 869 -24.17 23.96 -18.80
CA ASN A 869 -22.93 23.26 -19.11
C ASN A 869 -22.28 22.53 -17.91
N LEU A 870 -22.71 22.81 -16.67
CA LEU A 870 -22.17 22.22 -15.43
C LEU A 870 -22.66 20.78 -15.16
N ARG A 871 -22.32 19.85 -16.05
CA ARG A 871 -22.89 18.48 -16.08
C ARG A 871 -22.66 17.69 -14.80
N ALA A 872 -21.48 17.79 -14.20
CA ALA A 872 -21.17 17.11 -12.94
C ALA A 872 -22.06 17.56 -11.76
N MET A 873 -22.67 18.75 -11.83
CA MET A 873 -23.62 19.23 -10.81
C MET A 873 -25.09 18.89 -11.15
N MET A 874 -25.38 18.40 -12.35
CA MET A 874 -26.75 18.05 -12.80
C MET A 874 -27.11 16.57 -12.61
N ASN A 875 -26.11 15.67 -12.48
CA ASN A 875 -26.37 14.25 -12.35
C ASN A 875 -26.42 13.83 -10.88
N ASN A 876 -27.48 13.09 -10.51
CA ASN A 876 -27.59 12.37 -9.23
C ASN A 876 -26.74 11.07 -9.26
N SER A 877 -25.52 11.10 -9.78
CA SER A 877 -24.66 9.92 -9.74
C SER A 877 -24.38 9.53 -8.29
N ASN A 878 -24.31 8.22 -8.05
CA ASN A 878 -23.65 7.66 -6.88
C ASN A 878 -22.13 7.87 -7.09
N ASP A 879 -21.65 9.11 -7.06
CA ASP A 879 -20.23 9.34 -6.76
C ASP A 879 -20.05 8.76 -5.35
N ASP A 880 -19.27 7.68 -5.22
CA ASP A 880 -19.14 6.85 -4.01
C ASP A 880 -18.51 7.59 -2.80
N GLY A 881 -18.57 8.93 -2.76
CA GLY A 881 -17.93 9.75 -1.72
C GLY A 881 -16.41 9.62 -1.75
N GLN A 882 -15.82 9.27 -2.90
CA GLN A 882 -14.38 9.13 -3.04
C GLN A 882 -13.69 10.45 -2.67
N ILE A 883 -12.58 10.34 -1.94
CA ILE A 883 -11.74 11.48 -1.59
C ILE A 883 -10.97 11.86 -2.85
N LEU A 884 -10.91 13.15 -3.16
CA LEU A 884 -10.03 13.68 -4.19
C LEU A 884 -8.58 13.55 -3.72
N GLU A 885 -7.98 12.41 -4.06
CA GLU A 885 -6.66 11.99 -3.58
C GLU A 885 -5.74 11.64 -4.74
N HIS A 886 -4.44 11.89 -4.55
CA HIS A 886 -3.42 11.70 -5.56
C HIS A 886 -2.47 10.59 -5.14
N HIS A 887 -2.31 9.58 -6.00
CA HIS A 887 -1.37 8.48 -5.80
C HIS A 887 -0.05 8.77 -6.52
N THR A 888 1.07 8.65 -5.80
CA THR A 888 2.41 8.73 -6.40
C THR A 888 2.97 7.36 -6.71
N ASN A 889 3.98 7.29 -7.58
CA ASN A 889 4.67 6.04 -7.92
C ASN A 889 5.60 5.50 -6.81
N VAL A 890 5.81 6.26 -5.73
CA VAL A 890 6.59 5.83 -4.56
C VAL A 890 5.67 5.10 -3.60
N TYR A 891 6.15 4.05 -2.92
CA TYR A 891 5.40 3.22 -1.96
C TYR A 891 4.41 4.02 -1.06
N ASN A 892 3.17 4.09 -1.53
CA ASN A 892 1.92 4.47 -0.86
C ASN A 892 1.80 5.77 -0.01
N PRO A 893 2.32 6.96 -0.42
CA PRO A 893 1.84 8.22 0.12
C PRO A 893 0.64 8.73 -0.72
N VAL A 894 -0.52 8.78 -0.08
CA VAL A 894 -1.73 9.44 -0.61
C VAL A 894 -1.65 10.92 -0.26
N TYR A 895 -1.81 11.82 -1.24
CA TYR A 895 -1.83 13.26 -1.01
C TYR A 895 -3.24 13.83 -1.21
N GLU A 896 -3.73 14.56 -0.21
CA GLU A 896 -5.09 15.12 -0.20
C GLU A 896 -5.06 16.63 -0.51
N ASP A 897 -5.99 17.10 -1.33
CA ASP A 897 -6.14 18.52 -1.64
C ASP A 897 -6.78 19.31 -0.48
N THR A 898 -6.42 20.60 -0.40
CA THR A 898 -6.99 21.51 0.59
C THR A 898 -7.58 22.71 -0.10
N ILE A 899 -8.80 23.09 0.29
CA ILE A 899 -9.48 24.28 -0.24
C ILE A 899 -10.11 25.09 0.90
N THR A 900 -10.26 26.40 0.66
CA THR A 900 -11.01 27.28 1.56
C THR A 900 -12.25 27.80 0.85
N VAL A 901 -13.44 27.50 1.39
CA VAL A 901 -14.72 27.97 0.83
C VAL A 901 -15.62 28.51 1.94
N THR A 902 -16.56 29.38 1.59
CA THR A 902 -17.53 29.94 2.54
C THR A 902 -18.82 29.12 2.53
N TYR A 903 -19.08 28.33 3.56
CA TYR A 903 -20.23 27.42 3.61
C TYR A 903 -21.02 27.62 4.91
N LYS A 904 -22.34 27.82 4.81
CA LYS A 904 -23.23 28.11 5.96
C LYS A 904 -22.76 29.28 6.84
N ASP A 905 -22.34 30.38 6.19
CA ASP A 905 -21.82 31.61 6.84
C ASP A 905 -20.51 31.41 7.64
N ALA A 906 -19.77 30.35 7.32
CA ALA A 906 -18.45 30.09 7.89
C ALA A 906 -17.42 29.90 6.77
N THR A 907 -16.26 30.53 6.91
CA THR A 907 -15.08 30.20 6.09
C THR A 907 -14.50 28.88 6.59
N LEU A 908 -14.64 27.81 5.81
CA LEU A 908 -14.20 26.46 6.15
C LEU A 908 -12.99 26.05 5.32
N ILE A 909 -12.07 25.35 5.96
CA ILE A 909 -10.94 24.69 5.30
C ILE A 909 -11.26 23.20 5.18
N PHE A 910 -11.40 22.70 3.97
CA PHE A 910 -11.59 21.28 3.69
C PHE A 910 -10.21 20.65 3.47
N TYR A 911 -9.77 19.82 4.42
CA TYR A 911 -8.53 19.04 4.28
C TYR A 911 -8.73 17.73 3.50
N ARG A 912 -9.99 17.31 3.34
CA ARG A 912 -10.45 16.16 2.56
C ARG A 912 -11.65 16.59 1.75
N ILE A 913 -11.53 16.51 0.42
CA ILE A 913 -12.57 16.97 -0.49
C ILE A 913 -13.24 15.75 -1.09
N GLU A 914 -14.48 15.49 -0.70
CA GLU A 914 -15.27 14.42 -1.31
C GLU A 914 -15.75 14.87 -2.70
N THR A 915 -15.63 13.98 -3.69
CA THR A 915 -16.15 14.23 -5.04
C THR A 915 -17.65 14.45 -5.05
N ALA A 916 -18.38 14.03 -4.02
CA ALA A 916 -19.82 14.26 -3.88
C ALA A 916 -20.18 15.72 -3.52
N PHE A 917 -19.28 16.49 -2.89
CA PHE A 917 -19.59 17.85 -2.42
C PHE A 917 -19.57 18.87 -3.57
N LYS A 918 -20.70 19.55 -3.80
CA LYS A 918 -20.89 20.50 -4.91
C LYS A 918 -21.32 21.88 -4.43
N MET A 919 -20.69 22.96 -4.91
CA MET A 919 -20.96 24.32 -4.43
C MET A 919 -20.70 25.41 -5.48
N ILE A 920 -21.51 26.47 -5.43
CA ILE A 920 -21.29 27.73 -6.17
C ILE A 920 -21.34 28.92 -5.22
N ASP A 921 -20.30 29.77 -5.24
CA ASP A 921 -20.26 31.06 -4.55
C ASP A 921 -19.93 32.21 -5.51
N PHE A 922 -20.92 33.06 -5.79
CA PHE A 922 -20.83 34.27 -6.62
C PHE A 922 -21.01 35.55 -5.78
N SER A 923 -20.93 35.46 -4.46
CA SER A 923 -21.25 36.57 -3.56
C SER A 923 -20.28 37.76 -3.69
N ASN A 924 -20.71 38.92 -3.21
CA ASN A 924 -19.88 40.13 -3.13
C ASN A 924 -19.26 40.51 -4.49
N ASN A 925 -20.13 40.71 -5.48
CA ASN A 925 -19.80 41.12 -6.84
C ASN A 925 -20.79 42.22 -7.28
N SER A 926 -20.89 42.48 -8.59
CA SER A 926 -21.83 43.44 -9.18
C SER A 926 -22.72 42.78 -10.24
N PHE A 927 -23.07 41.49 -10.09
CA PHE A 927 -23.99 40.80 -10.99
C PHE A 927 -25.39 41.43 -10.95
N GLU A 928 -26.04 41.47 -12.10
CA GLU A 928 -27.34 42.12 -12.30
C GLU A 928 -28.33 41.20 -13.07
N GLY A 929 -29.55 41.68 -13.26
CA GLY A 929 -30.62 40.89 -13.90
C GLY A 929 -31.21 39.83 -12.97
N SER A 930 -31.99 38.91 -13.53
CA SER A 930 -32.66 37.84 -12.77
C SER A 930 -31.80 36.60 -12.57
N ILE A 931 -32.01 35.88 -11.47
CA ILE A 931 -31.45 34.54 -11.28
C ILE A 931 -32.02 33.61 -12.37
N PRO A 932 -31.17 32.93 -13.18
CA PRO A 932 -31.65 32.04 -14.23
C PRO A 932 -32.36 30.80 -13.67
N ASN A 933 -33.44 30.37 -14.34
CA ASN A 933 -34.15 29.14 -13.95
C ASN A 933 -33.30 27.87 -14.17
N SER A 934 -32.27 27.92 -15.01
CA SER A 934 -31.36 26.78 -15.27
C SER A 934 -30.53 26.39 -14.05
N VAL A 935 -30.36 27.27 -13.06
CA VAL A 935 -29.75 26.92 -11.77
C VAL A 935 -30.51 25.78 -11.09
N GLY A 936 -31.82 25.70 -11.26
CA GLY A 936 -32.65 24.60 -10.75
C GLY A 936 -32.39 23.22 -11.39
N ARG A 937 -31.52 23.14 -12.41
CA ARG A 937 -31.06 21.84 -12.96
C ARG A 937 -29.90 21.24 -12.19
N LEU A 938 -29.20 22.01 -11.35
CA LEU A 938 -28.01 21.59 -10.62
C LEU A 938 -28.36 20.77 -9.36
N VAL A 939 -29.16 19.70 -9.53
CA VAL A 939 -29.82 18.97 -8.43
C VAL A 939 -28.86 18.37 -7.39
N SER A 940 -27.57 18.26 -7.70
CA SER A 940 -26.52 17.77 -6.80
C SER A 940 -25.85 18.86 -5.95
N LEU A 941 -26.28 20.13 -6.08
CA LEU A 941 -25.71 21.27 -5.36
C LEU A 941 -26.00 21.22 -3.85
N HIS A 942 -24.97 21.42 -3.03
CA HIS A 942 -25.06 21.49 -1.56
C HIS A 942 -25.06 22.94 -1.05
N GLY A 943 -24.32 23.84 -1.71
CA GLY A 943 -24.24 25.25 -1.35
C GLY A 943 -24.44 26.18 -2.55
N LEU A 944 -25.30 27.19 -2.39
CA LEU A 944 -25.49 28.28 -3.34
C LEU A 944 -25.42 29.63 -2.62
N ASN A 945 -24.44 30.45 -2.98
CA ASN A 945 -24.30 31.80 -2.46
C ASN A 945 -24.24 32.81 -3.61
N MET A 946 -25.22 33.72 -3.66
CA MET A 946 -25.29 34.83 -4.62
C MET A 946 -25.54 36.17 -3.91
N SER A 947 -25.23 36.25 -2.61
CA SER A 947 -25.50 37.44 -1.80
C SER A 947 -24.62 38.64 -2.18
N HIS A 948 -24.97 39.83 -1.73
CA HIS A 948 -24.20 41.06 -1.98
C HIS A 948 -23.93 41.29 -3.48
N ASN A 949 -25.01 41.33 -4.27
CA ASN A 949 -24.99 41.62 -5.70
C ASN A 949 -26.13 42.61 -6.03
N ASN A 950 -26.37 42.88 -7.32
CA ASN A 950 -27.45 43.72 -7.81
C ASN A 950 -28.53 42.90 -8.55
N LEU A 951 -28.78 41.66 -8.11
CA LEU A 951 -29.77 40.77 -8.74
C LEU A 951 -31.20 41.29 -8.50
N THR A 952 -32.05 41.14 -9.50
CA THR A 952 -33.43 41.67 -9.55
C THR A 952 -34.43 40.59 -9.98
N GLY A 953 -35.72 40.93 -10.06
CA GLY A 953 -36.76 39.98 -10.47
C GLY A 953 -37.10 38.94 -9.39
N PRO A 954 -37.92 37.94 -9.72
CA PRO A 954 -38.36 36.92 -8.77
C PRO A 954 -37.31 35.84 -8.51
N ILE A 955 -37.37 35.23 -7.32
CA ILE A 955 -36.64 33.99 -7.03
C ILE A 955 -37.27 32.86 -7.87
N PRO A 956 -36.53 32.14 -8.72
CA PRO A 956 -37.09 31.08 -9.56
C PRO A 956 -37.61 29.91 -8.71
N SER A 957 -38.83 29.46 -8.98
CA SER A 957 -39.41 28.29 -8.28
C SER A 957 -38.64 27.00 -8.54
N GLN A 958 -37.92 26.92 -9.66
CA GLN A 958 -37.07 25.78 -10.03
C GLN A 958 -35.93 25.53 -9.02
N LEU A 959 -35.53 26.51 -8.21
CA LEU A 959 -34.56 26.28 -7.13
C LEU A 959 -35.10 25.31 -6.06
N GLY A 960 -36.43 25.10 -5.97
CA GLY A 960 -37.03 24.07 -5.12
C GLY A 960 -36.69 22.64 -5.53
N HIS A 961 -36.15 22.41 -6.75
CA HIS A 961 -35.70 21.10 -7.21
C HIS A 961 -34.33 20.68 -6.65
N LEU A 962 -33.58 21.58 -6.00
CA LEU A 962 -32.24 21.33 -5.48
C LEU A 962 -32.28 20.50 -4.20
N SER A 963 -32.70 19.24 -4.29
CA SER A 963 -33.00 18.37 -3.13
C SER A 963 -31.81 18.14 -2.17
N ARG A 964 -30.57 18.30 -2.63
CA ARG A 964 -29.35 18.20 -1.81
C ARG A 964 -28.88 19.53 -1.22
N LEU A 965 -29.57 20.64 -1.49
CA LEU A 965 -29.14 21.97 -1.06
C LEU A 965 -29.26 22.12 0.45
N GLU A 966 -28.14 22.43 1.09
CA GLU A 966 -28.02 22.61 2.54
C GLU A 966 -27.83 24.07 2.95
N SER A 967 -27.26 24.90 2.07
CA SER A 967 -26.96 26.31 2.31
C SER A 967 -27.41 27.17 1.14
N LEU A 968 -28.30 28.13 1.39
CA LEU A 968 -28.78 29.09 0.39
C LEU A 968 -28.68 30.54 0.91
N ASP A 969 -27.83 31.36 0.29
CA ASP A 969 -27.73 32.79 0.57
C ASP A 969 -28.01 33.64 -0.67
N LEU A 970 -29.07 34.44 -0.60
CA LEU A 970 -29.48 35.41 -1.62
C LEU A 970 -29.62 36.83 -1.03
N SER A 971 -29.12 37.06 0.18
CA SER A 971 -29.28 38.32 0.89
C SER A 971 -28.59 39.50 0.20
N CYS A 972 -28.96 40.73 0.58
CA CYS A 972 -28.34 41.96 0.07
C CYS A 972 -28.36 42.02 -1.47
N ASN A 973 -29.57 41.89 -2.04
CA ASN A 973 -29.86 42.02 -3.47
C ASN A 973 -31.11 42.90 -3.66
N SER A 974 -31.62 42.99 -4.89
CA SER A 974 -32.86 43.69 -5.25
C SER A 974 -33.96 42.72 -5.72
N LEU A 975 -33.98 41.49 -5.20
CA LEU A 975 -34.97 40.46 -5.58
C LEU A 975 -36.37 40.86 -5.13
N SER A 976 -37.39 40.48 -5.89
CA SER A 976 -38.79 40.90 -5.71
C SER A 976 -39.76 39.72 -5.87
N GLY A 977 -41.06 39.94 -5.70
CA GLY A 977 -42.06 38.85 -5.78
C GLY A 977 -42.16 38.03 -4.49
N GLU A 978 -42.75 36.84 -4.57
CA GLU A 978 -42.95 35.95 -3.42
C GLU A 978 -41.79 34.95 -3.26
N ILE A 979 -41.58 34.45 -2.04
CA ILE A 979 -40.70 33.30 -1.80
C ILE A 979 -41.44 32.06 -2.34
N PRO A 980 -40.86 31.29 -3.30
CA PRO A 980 -41.55 30.16 -3.92
C PRO A 980 -41.99 29.10 -2.90
N GLN A 981 -43.23 28.62 -3.01
CA GLN A 981 -43.75 27.59 -2.12
C GLN A 981 -43.09 26.23 -2.35
N GLU A 982 -42.49 26.04 -3.53
CA GLU A 982 -41.66 24.91 -3.89
C GLU A 982 -40.45 24.76 -2.95
N PHE A 983 -40.00 25.81 -2.25
CA PHE A 983 -38.89 25.69 -1.31
C PHE A 983 -39.21 24.77 -0.12
N ASN A 984 -40.50 24.47 0.13
CA ASN A 984 -40.90 23.46 1.10
C ASN A 984 -40.36 22.04 0.78
N SER A 985 -39.94 21.75 -0.46
CA SER A 985 -39.31 20.47 -0.83
C SER A 985 -37.81 20.38 -0.52
N LEU A 986 -37.17 21.49 -0.10
CA LEU A 986 -35.75 21.52 0.25
C LEU A 986 -35.51 20.98 1.67
N THR A 987 -35.67 19.66 1.84
CA THR A 987 -35.60 19.01 3.16
C THR A 987 -34.21 19.01 3.79
N SER A 988 -33.17 19.12 2.96
CA SER A 988 -31.75 19.16 3.38
C SER A 988 -31.29 20.56 3.79
N LEU A 989 -32.10 21.59 3.53
CA LEU A 989 -31.74 22.98 3.77
C LEU A 989 -31.60 23.25 5.27
N SER A 990 -30.42 23.68 5.68
CA SER A 990 -30.03 23.88 7.08
C SER A 990 -29.59 25.31 7.37
N TRP A 991 -29.24 26.07 6.33
CA TRP A 991 -28.90 27.48 6.43
C TRP A 991 -29.62 28.25 5.31
N LEU A 992 -30.30 29.35 5.66
CA LEU A 992 -31.00 30.22 4.71
C LEU A 992 -30.83 31.69 5.10
N ASN A 993 -30.56 32.55 4.11
CA ASN A 993 -30.63 34.00 4.26
C ASN A 993 -31.16 34.66 2.98
N LEU A 994 -32.26 35.39 3.13
CA LEU A 994 -32.95 36.15 2.10
C LEU A 994 -33.09 37.63 2.51
N SER A 995 -32.38 38.05 3.55
CA SER A 995 -32.51 39.39 4.12
C SER A 995 -32.09 40.50 3.14
N TYR A 996 -32.55 41.71 3.39
CA TYR A 996 -32.22 42.91 2.60
C TYR A 996 -32.49 42.72 1.10
N ASN A 997 -33.75 42.39 0.77
CA ASN A 997 -34.30 42.32 -0.58
C ASN A 997 -35.65 43.08 -0.63
N ASN A 998 -36.36 43.00 -1.76
CA ASN A 998 -37.70 43.57 -1.96
C ASN A 998 -38.79 42.48 -2.06
N LEU A 999 -38.66 41.39 -1.29
CA LEU A 999 -39.58 40.27 -1.29
C LEU A 999 -40.92 40.63 -0.61
N THR A 1000 -41.98 39.98 -1.08
CA THR A 1000 -43.38 40.23 -0.70
C THR A 1000 -44.13 38.93 -0.42
N GLY A 1001 -45.30 39.01 0.21
CA GLY A 1001 -46.16 37.84 0.41
C GLY A 1001 -45.82 37.02 1.67
N ARG A 1002 -46.42 35.83 1.77
CA ARG A 1002 -46.32 34.99 2.96
C ARG A 1002 -45.08 34.10 2.91
N ILE A 1003 -44.31 34.06 4.01
CA ILE A 1003 -43.18 33.13 4.18
C ILE A 1003 -43.70 31.68 4.19
N PRO A 1004 -43.11 30.76 3.39
CA PRO A 1004 -43.49 29.34 3.38
C PRO A 1004 -43.49 28.71 4.78
N GLN A 1005 -44.42 27.78 5.02
CA GLN A 1005 -44.68 27.19 6.34
C GLN A 1005 -44.25 25.72 6.46
N GLY A 1006 -43.40 25.22 5.55
CA GLY A 1006 -42.84 23.88 5.63
C GLY A 1006 -41.93 23.69 6.86
N ASN A 1007 -41.79 22.45 7.33
CA ASN A 1007 -41.12 22.13 8.60
C ASN A 1007 -39.71 22.74 8.73
N GLN A 1008 -38.88 22.71 7.68
CA GLN A 1008 -37.55 23.33 7.72
C GLN A 1008 -37.60 24.87 7.69
N PHE A 1009 -38.51 25.47 6.92
CA PHE A 1009 -38.65 26.93 6.81
C PHE A 1009 -39.05 27.61 8.12
N MET A 1010 -39.77 26.87 8.97
CA MET A 1010 -40.16 27.32 10.30
C MET A 1010 -38.99 27.37 11.29
N SER A 1011 -37.88 26.69 11.00
CA SER A 1011 -36.70 26.65 11.88
C SER A 1011 -35.79 27.87 11.73
N PHE A 1012 -35.88 28.60 10.62
CA PHE A 1012 -34.98 29.72 10.34
C PHE A 1012 -35.33 30.97 11.16
N PRO A 1013 -34.33 31.71 11.66
CA PRO A 1013 -34.54 32.89 12.49
C PRO A 1013 -35.14 34.06 11.70
N SER A 1014 -35.73 35.03 12.42
CA SER A 1014 -36.28 36.26 11.81
C SER A 1014 -35.25 37.06 11.02
N SER A 1015 -33.97 36.97 11.41
CA SER A 1015 -32.84 37.62 10.73
C SER A 1015 -32.67 37.15 9.28
N SER A 1016 -33.02 35.89 8.97
CA SER A 1016 -32.97 35.36 7.59
C SER A 1016 -33.91 36.07 6.63
N PHE A 1017 -34.87 36.85 7.12
CA PHE A 1017 -35.90 37.53 6.31
C PHE A 1017 -35.92 39.05 6.52
N GLU A 1018 -35.01 39.57 7.33
CA GLU A 1018 -34.95 40.99 7.70
C GLU A 1018 -34.82 41.91 6.47
N GLY A 1019 -35.24 43.17 6.56
CA GLY A 1019 -35.12 44.13 5.46
C GLY A 1019 -36.13 43.99 4.31
N ASN A 1020 -36.95 42.94 4.31
CA ASN A 1020 -38.02 42.73 3.31
C ASN A 1020 -39.37 43.26 3.79
N ALA A 1021 -39.66 44.54 3.50
CA ALA A 1021 -40.87 45.21 4.02
C ALA A 1021 -42.20 44.55 3.59
N GLY A 1022 -42.21 43.84 2.46
CA GLY A 1022 -43.40 43.18 1.91
C GLY A 1022 -43.70 41.79 2.48
N LEU A 1023 -42.76 41.17 3.21
CA LEU A 1023 -42.96 39.83 3.77
C LEU A 1023 -43.86 39.86 5.02
N CYS A 1024 -44.58 38.76 5.24
CA CYS A 1024 -45.40 38.52 6.42
C CYS A 1024 -45.36 37.02 6.78
N GLY A 1025 -45.61 36.68 8.05
CA GLY A 1025 -45.49 35.31 8.54
C GLY A 1025 -45.12 35.24 10.02
N ILE A 1026 -45.17 34.03 10.56
CA ILE A 1026 -44.92 33.76 11.98
C ILE A 1026 -43.47 34.09 12.40
N GLN A 1027 -42.49 33.86 11.52
CA GLN A 1027 -41.09 34.21 11.74
C GLN A 1027 -40.86 35.71 11.94
N LEU A 1028 -41.71 36.56 11.34
CA LEU A 1028 -41.62 38.02 11.45
C LEU A 1028 -42.62 38.61 12.45
N SER A 1029 -43.45 37.77 13.10
CA SER A 1029 -44.57 38.21 13.94
C SER A 1029 -45.48 39.24 13.25
N LYS A 1030 -45.66 39.11 11.93
CA LYS A 1030 -46.43 40.04 11.08
C LYS A 1030 -47.57 39.31 10.40
N GLU A 1031 -48.80 39.77 10.65
CA GLU A 1031 -50.00 39.16 10.06
C GLU A 1031 -50.05 39.36 8.54
N CYS A 1032 -50.34 38.28 7.81
CA CYS A 1032 -50.59 38.33 6.38
C CYS A 1032 -52.06 38.68 6.12
N GLY A 1033 -52.34 39.95 5.82
CA GLY A 1033 -53.68 40.38 5.42
C GLY A 1033 -54.03 39.88 4.01
N THR A 1034 -55.25 39.37 3.83
CA THR A 1034 -55.82 39.13 2.49
C THR A 1034 -56.10 40.48 1.83
N ALA A 1035 -55.29 40.90 0.85
CA ALA A 1035 -55.61 42.07 0.05
C ALA A 1035 -56.74 41.75 -0.94
N GLY A 1036 -57.95 42.24 -0.65
CA GLY A 1036 -58.96 42.47 -1.69
C GLY A 1036 -58.61 43.73 -2.49
N PRO A 1037 -59.02 43.84 -3.77
CA PRO A 1037 -58.65 44.97 -4.61
C PRO A 1037 -59.48 46.20 -4.22
N ASN A 1038 -58.79 47.24 -3.74
CA ASN A 1038 -59.16 48.66 -3.63
C ASN A 1038 -59.05 49.22 -2.21
N SER A 1039 -57.88 49.80 -1.90
CA SER A 1039 -57.84 51.01 -1.07
C SER A 1039 -56.55 51.81 -1.31
N THR A 1040 -56.70 52.82 -2.16
CA THR A 1040 -56.13 54.18 -2.08
C THR A 1040 -54.63 54.37 -1.77
N THR A 1041 -53.96 54.97 -2.77
CA THR A 1041 -52.76 55.81 -2.72
C THR A 1041 -52.32 56.36 -1.36
N PRO A 1042 -51.01 56.31 -1.04
CA PRO A 1042 -50.39 57.27 -0.15
C PRO A 1042 -49.87 58.48 -0.92
N ARG A 1043 -50.43 59.64 -0.57
CA ARG A 1043 -49.90 60.98 -0.85
C ARG A 1043 -48.43 61.09 -0.43
N ALA A 1044 -47.68 61.85 -1.21
CA ALA A 1044 -46.39 62.41 -0.84
C ALA A 1044 -46.44 63.06 0.55
N LEU A 1045 -45.50 62.68 1.42
CA LEU A 1045 -45.17 63.38 2.66
C LEU A 1045 -43.65 63.47 2.79
N ALA A 1046 -43.18 64.68 2.48
CA ALA A 1046 -42.01 65.39 3.00
C ALA A 1046 -40.68 64.66 3.20
N HIS A 1047 -39.67 65.12 2.46
CA HIS A 1047 -38.28 65.14 2.89
C HIS A 1047 -38.16 65.51 4.38
N LYS A 1048 -37.71 64.55 5.19
CA LYS A 1048 -36.93 64.86 6.40
C LYS A 1048 -35.49 64.48 6.10
N GLN A 1049 -34.68 65.51 5.98
CA GLN A 1049 -33.23 65.42 5.90
C GLN A 1049 -32.75 64.88 7.25
N TYR A 1050 -32.46 63.58 7.32
CA TYR A 1050 -31.72 63.00 8.44
C TYR A 1050 -30.25 63.33 8.25
N SER A 1051 -29.69 64.07 9.20
CA SER A 1051 -28.28 64.42 9.24
C SER A 1051 -27.44 63.19 9.60
N LEU A 1052 -26.52 62.83 8.70
CA LEU A 1052 -25.45 61.81 8.84
C LEU A 1052 -24.48 61.99 10.05
N TRP A 1053 -24.78 62.89 10.99
CA TRP A 1053 -23.90 63.26 12.10
C TRP A 1053 -24.35 62.69 13.46
N GLU A 1054 -25.61 62.27 13.64
CA GLU A 1054 -26.07 61.67 14.91
C GLU A 1054 -25.67 60.18 15.05
N ASP A 1055 -25.75 59.38 13.98
CA ASP A 1055 -25.42 57.94 14.02
C ASP A 1055 -23.92 57.65 14.25
N ARG A 1056 -23.02 58.59 13.89
CA ARG A 1056 -21.58 58.44 14.21
C ARG A 1056 -21.29 58.64 15.68
N LEU A 1057 -22.07 59.45 16.40
CA LEU A 1057 -21.84 59.73 17.81
C LEU A 1057 -22.25 58.53 18.67
N ASP A 1058 -23.37 57.88 18.37
CA ASP A 1058 -23.80 56.68 19.07
C ASP A 1058 -22.90 55.48 18.78
N ALA A 1059 -22.40 55.33 17.54
CA ALA A 1059 -21.41 54.31 17.20
C ALA A 1059 -20.04 54.57 17.84
N ILE A 1060 -19.57 55.82 17.88
CA ILE A 1060 -18.30 56.19 18.55
C ILE A 1060 -18.43 56.03 20.07
N ILE A 1061 -19.56 56.38 20.67
CA ILE A 1061 -19.85 56.16 22.09
C ILE A 1061 -19.87 54.66 22.40
N LEU A 1062 -20.51 53.83 21.56
CA LEU A 1062 -20.52 52.37 21.71
C LEU A 1062 -19.11 51.76 21.59
N PHE A 1063 -18.27 52.23 20.66
CA PHE A 1063 -16.88 51.79 20.51
C PHE A 1063 -15.98 52.24 21.67
N ILE A 1064 -16.20 53.43 22.23
CA ILE A 1064 -15.47 53.91 23.42
C ILE A 1064 -15.88 53.08 24.65
N PHE A 1065 -17.16 52.78 24.85
CA PHE A 1065 -17.62 51.96 25.97
C PHE A 1065 -17.21 50.49 25.85
N ALA A 1066 -17.23 49.91 24.66
CA ALA A 1066 -16.74 48.55 24.41
C ALA A 1066 -15.22 48.45 24.61
N GLY A 1067 -14.45 49.43 24.12
CA GLY A 1067 -13.00 49.50 24.30
C GLY A 1067 -12.57 49.71 25.75
N VAL A 1068 -13.28 50.57 26.50
CA VAL A 1068 -13.04 50.78 27.94
C VAL A 1068 -13.47 49.56 28.75
N GLY A 1069 -14.58 48.91 28.40
CA GLY A 1069 -15.03 47.66 29.03
C GLY A 1069 -14.04 46.50 28.85
N PHE A 1070 -13.50 46.33 27.64
CA PHE A 1070 -12.49 45.31 27.35
C PHE A 1070 -11.15 45.62 28.04
N GLY A 1071 -10.74 46.89 28.04
CA GLY A 1071 -9.52 47.34 28.72
C GLY A 1071 -9.58 47.15 30.25
N VAL A 1072 -10.72 47.47 30.87
CA VAL A 1072 -10.94 47.26 32.31
C VAL A 1072 -11.06 45.78 32.65
N GLY A 1073 -11.74 44.98 31.83
CA GLY A 1073 -11.82 43.52 32.02
C GLY A 1073 -10.46 42.83 31.90
N PHE A 1074 -9.64 43.23 30.93
CA PHE A 1074 -8.29 42.72 30.73
C PHE A 1074 -7.32 43.16 31.85
N ALA A 1075 -7.42 44.41 32.29
CA ALA A 1075 -6.64 44.91 33.43
C ALA A 1075 -7.03 44.21 34.75
N LEU A 1076 -8.32 43.97 34.99
CA LEU A 1076 -8.79 43.21 36.15
C LEU A 1076 -8.35 41.73 36.09
N ALA A 1077 -8.36 41.12 34.91
CA ALA A 1077 -7.87 39.74 34.73
C ALA A 1077 -6.35 39.61 34.99
N ILE A 1078 -5.56 40.61 34.61
CA ILE A 1078 -4.10 40.64 34.87
C ILE A 1078 -3.80 40.95 36.35
N VAL A 1079 -4.58 41.82 36.99
CA VAL A 1079 -4.37 42.21 38.40
C VAL A 1079 -4.88 41.15 39.39
N PHE A 1080 -6.00 40.48 39.08
CA PHE A 1080 -6.62 39.49 39.98
C PHE A 1080 -6.34 38.02 39.60
N GLY A 1081 -5.89 37.73 38.37
CA GLY A 1081 -5.45 36.40 37.94
C GLY A 1081 -4.41 35.73 38.86
N PRO A 1082 -3.42 36.47 39.41
CA PRO A 1082 -2.45 35.90 40.35
C PRO A 1082 -3.03 35.58 41.74
N PHE A 1083 -4.14 36.22 42.14
CA PHE A 1083 -4.79 35.99 43.46
C PHE A 1083 -5.72 34.77 43.45
N VAL A 1084 -6.33 34.43 42.31
CA VAL A 1084 -7.18 33.23 42.16
C VAL A 1084 -6.36 31.93 42.17
N HIS A 1085 -5.05 32.00 41.89
CA HIS A 1085 -4.14 30.84 41.98
C HIS A 1085 -3.52 30.61 43.37
N ILE A 1086 -3.74 31.52 44.34
CA ILE A 1086 -3.23 31.36 45.71
C ILE A 1086 -4.29 30.76 46.66
N GLU A 1087 -5.59 30.90 46.38
CA GLU A 1087 -6.64 30.24 47.21
C GLU A 1087 -6.92 28.78 46.80
N GLY A 1088 -6.58 28.36 45.57
CA GLY A 1088 -6.66 26.96 45.14
C GLY A 1088 -5.57 26.05 45.73
N TRP A 1089 -4.49 26.63 46.27
CA TRP A 1089 -3.35 25.88 46.83
C TRP A 1089 -3.43 25.70 48.36
N VAL A 1090 -4.26 26.48 49.07
CA VAL A 1090 -4.41 26.42 50.53
C VAL A 1090 -5.50 25.44 51.00
N CYS A 1091 -6.48 25.10 50.16
CA CYS A 1091 -7.57 24.15 50.52
C CYS A 1091 -7.24 22.66 50.32
N LYS A 1092 -6.00 22.29 49.95
CA LYS A 1092 -5.57 20.88 49.80
C LYS A 1092 -4.54 20.42 50.85
N HIS A 1093 -4.30 21.22 51.91
CA HIS A 1093 -3.40 20.88 53.02
C HIS A 1093 -4.01 20.94 54.42
N ILE A 1094 -5.31 21.20 54.58
CA ILE A 1094 -6.01 21.11 55.87
C ILE A 1094 -7.20 20.14 55.74
N CYS A 1095 -6.87 18.85 55.70
CA CYS A 1095 -7.71 17.74 56.17
C CYS A 1095 -6.82 16.50 56.32
N LYS A 1096 -5.82 16.64 57.19
CA LYS A 1096 -5.25 15.57 58.00
C LYS A 1096 -5.08 16.13 59.42
N GLN A 1097 -6.20 16.54 60.00
CA GLN A 1097 -6.54 16.56 61.44
C GLN A 1097 -7.97 17.02 61.61
#